data_AF-A0A662WVI8-F1
#
_entry.id   AF-A0A662WVI8-F1
#
_cell.length_a   1.000
_cell.length_b   1.000
_cell.length_c   1.000
_cell.angle_alpha   90.00
_cell.angle_beta   90.00
_cell.angle_gamma   90.00
#
_symmetry.space_group_name_H-M   'P 1'
#
loop_
_entity.id
_entity.type
_entity.pdbx_description
1 polymer ?
#
loop_
_entity_poly.entity_id
_entity_poly.type
_entity_poly.pdbx_seq_one_letter_code
_entity_poly.pdbx_strand_id
1 'polypeptide(L)'
;MTKAKQLVKDGQHIVADMVEGLALAQPHLVLEPTQRVLLHRDYAAIRERQVTLISGGGSGHEPAHAGYIGEGMLTAVVCGGVFASPSTQQVLTAIRLVAGPHGCLVIVKNYTGDRINFGLAVEQAKAEGLQCDMVVVGEDVAVVNANAGRRGLSGVVFVHKLAGAGAKAGKDLASLVAMVNGLTENNKLGTMGVAIKPCTLPGQEDNSRELGDNEMEVGLGIHGEPGIAKCELQDVPSLCTMLVEKIATDSTSVGLALAGGSKCVLMVNNLGATTTMELFVVAKYAVQALKAKGVEPERVVVGSFMTALDMAGFSLTLWNSNGEAPMLALFDAPTTAPGWTYSPYDLSKSAISGPFIKAEAPAQATKTFERPAELSNSGRLLEKCIAAVCETLIKSEPELTNWDSKVGDGDCGTTFKTAAEAILVDLKAHYPLNDPTLTLRALADSVARSAGGTSGVLYVIFLTAGSLHLESCKEVDASAWAGAFRAGISAIQKYGGAKEGSRTMVDALLPSLRALDEPAAKTGAEVATAAAKAAQEGAEATKHISTKQAFGRSGYVGEEFGTDIPDPGAKAVAFWIQAIADTCSAAAGICCYDCSFPHGSPEYQGGVTFDSNGTAQASAGQRLRFAVNDVTRVTYEFLRTDQPKTSFVGNESKEAGCTVQVVEGAGTTTCEAENDGGSLISASSVASMPAQPVDAKGGDAMNSALSGESDFESCNPRRGTVLSHSNGSRYCECTGDWRNPPTCDEFSYLKAVLTILGALATVLSILFSVRAFIKSRKDSKAETTRKAGASGDNDKEGDSDGDVTLSVNVIHIGGKLRLGTPGSRGKLPLGTPGSSLPQPSLPTDASANPPKETTL
;
A
#
# COMPACT_ATOMS: atom_id res chain seq x y z
N MET A 1 22.91 -12.04 0.64
CA MET A 1 21.90 -11.93 1.70
C MET A 1 22.02 -10.58 2.41
N THR A 2 20.91 -9.98 2.84
CA THR A 2 20.91 -8.90 3.84
C THR A 2 20.95 -9.51 5.23
N LYS A 3 21.95 -9.13 6.06
CA LYS A 3 22.02 -9.58 7.46
C LYS A 3 20.72 -9.28 8.19
N ALA A 4 20.19 -10.27 8.91
CA ALA A 4 19.01 -10.08 9.73
C ALA A 4 19.28 -9.05 10.84
N LYS A 5 18.28 -8.24 11.17
CA LYS A 5 18.38 -7.14 12.14
C LYS A 5 17.39 -7.36 13.27
N GLN A 6 17.88 -7.38 14.50
CA GLN A 6 17.08 -7.58 15.70
C GLN A 6 17.43 -6.48 16.72
N LEU A 7 16.44 -6.05 17.51
CA LEU A 7 16.61 -5.01 18.53
C LEU A 7 17.17 -5.62 19.82
N VAL A 8 18.41 -6.10 19.75
CA VAL A 8 19.11 -6.77 20.86
C VAL A 8 20.48 -6.15 21.10
N LYS A 9 20.91 -6.12 22.36
CA LYS A 9 22.27 -5.74 22.76
C LYS A 9 23.25 -6.91 22.59
N ASP A 10 22.81 -8.10 22.96
CA ASP A 10 23.54 -9.37 22.83
C ASP A 10 22.50 -10.50 22.75
N GLY A 11 22.61 -11.36 21.72
CA GLY A 11 21.72 -12.52 21.54
C GLY A 11 21.85 -13.57 22.65
N GLN A 12 22.97 -13.65 23.37
CA GLN A 12 23.16 -14.59 24.47
C GLN A 12 22.39 -14.19 25.74
N HIS A 13 22.27 -12.88 25.99
CA HIS A 13 21.64 -12.33 27.20
C HIS A 13 20.16 -11.95 27.01
N ILE A 14 19.63 -12.02 25.77
CA ILE A 14 18.26 -11.59 25.41
C ILE A 14 17.17 -12.06 26.39
N VAL A 15 17.22 -13.30 26.89
CA VAL A 15 16.17 -13.82 27.79
C VAL A 15 16.24 -13.19 29.18
N ALA A 16 17.42 -12.79 29.66
CA ALA A 16 17.57 -12.06 30.93
C ALA A 16 17.00 -10.64 30.79
N ASP A 17 17.47 -9.90 29.78
CA ASP A 17 16.97 -8.56 29.42
C ASP A 17 15.43 -8.57 29.25
N MET A 18 14.88 -9.63 28.64
CA MET A 18 13.44 -9.81 28.42
C MET A 18 12.65 -10.05 29.71
N VAL A 19 13.09 -10.94 30.62
CA VAL A 19 12.32 -11.19 31.86
C VAL A 19 12.39 -10.02 32.84
N GLU A 20 13.51 -9.28 32.86
CA GLU A 20 13.60 -8.00 33.57
C GLU A 20 12.67 -6.94 32.93
N GLY A 21 12.69 -6.81 31.61
CA GLY A 21 11.79 -5.91 30.87
C GLY A 21 10.30 -6.20 31.10
N LEU A 22 9.91 -7.48 31.14
CA LEU A 22 8.55 -7.91 31.48
C LEU A 22 8.17 -7.52 32.91
N ALA A 23 9.04 -7.78 33.89
CA ALA A 23 8.78 -7.42 35.29
C ALA A 23 8.73 -5.89 35.53
N LEU A 24 9.50 -5.11 34.77
CA LEU A 24 9.44 -3.64 34.79
C LEU A 24 8.19 -3.08 34.11
N ALA A 25 7.74 -3.68 33.01
CA ALA A 25 6.58 -3.23 32.23
C ALA A 25 5.22 -3.66 32.82
N GLN A 26 5.19 -4.73 33.62
CA GLN A 26 3.95 -5.33 34.11
C GLN A 26 3.91 -5.40 35.64
N PRO A 27 3.28 -4.43 36.33
CA PRO A 27 3.23 -4.40 37.79
C PRO A 27 2.62 -5.64 38.46
N HIS A 28 1.77 -6.41 37.75
CA HIS A 28 1.21 -7.66 38.28
C HIS A 28 2.20 -8.83 38.30
N LEU A 29 3.42 -8.65 37.79
CA LEU A 29 4.49 -9.65 37.82
C LEU A 29 5.50 -9.40 38.96
N VAL A 30 6.17 -10.48 39.36
CA VAL A 30 7.44 -10.46 40.11
C VAL A 30 8.40 -11.48 39.48
N LEU A 31 9.71 -11.22 39.59
CA LEU A 31 10.77 -12.03 39.00
C LEU A 31 11.60 -12.69 40.11
N GLU A 32 11.80 -14.01 40.02
CA GLU A 32 12.94 -14.69 40.65
C GLU A 32 14.08 -14.71 39.61
N PRO A 33 15.12 -13.86 39.74
CA PRO A 33 16.12 -13.67 38.70
C PRO A 33 17.10 -14.84 38.57
N THR A 34 17.37 -15.57 39.65
CA THR A 34 18.39 -16.65 39.69
C THR A 34 18.04 -17.79 38.75
N GLN A 35 16.75 -18.10 38.65
CA GLN A 35 16.20 -19.18 37.82
C GLN A 35 15.28 -18.67 36.70
N ARG A 36 15.17 -17.34 36.51
CA ARG A 36 14.33 -16.70 35.48
C ARG A 36 12.89 -17.21 35.51
N VAL A 37 12.29 -17.17 36.69
CA VAL A 37 10.88 -17.51 36.92
C VAL A 37 10.10 -16.22 37.11
N LEU A 38 9.12 -15.98 36.25
CA LEU A 38 8.14 -14.90 36.43
C LEU A 38 6.92 -15.47 37.16
N LEU A 39 6.41 -14.74 38.14
CA LEU A 39 5.23 -15.12 38.94
C LEU A 39 4.22 -13.98 38.99
N HIS A 40 2.96 -14.31 39.25
CA HIS A 40 1.96 -13.32 39.65
C HIS A 40 2.39 -12.68 40.98
N ARG A 41 2.27 -11.36 41.14
CA ARG A 41 2.66 -10.64 42.38
C ARG A 41 2.07 -11.29 43.62
N ASP A 42 0.79 -11.63 43.57
CA ASP A 42 0.05 -12.23 44.68
C ASP A 42 0.11 -13.77 44.71
N TYR A 43 1.14 -14.42 44.12
CA TYR A 43 1.26 -15.88 44.07
C TYR A 43 1.08 -16.54 45.45
N ALA A 44 1.61 -15.91 46.50
CA ALA A 44 1.46 -16.34 47.90
C ALA A 44 -0.01 -16.35 48.39
N ALA A 45 -0.86 -15.45 47.89
CA ALA A 45 -2.30 -15.42 48.19
C ALA A 45 -3.16 -16.24 47.21
N ILE A 46 -2.58 -16.72 46.10
CA ILE A 46 -3.22 -17.66 45.16
C ILE A 46 -3.07 -19.09 45.69
N ARG A 47 -1.86 -19.47 46.13
CA ARG A 47 -1.53 -20.84 46.58
C ARG A 47 -2.31 -21.35 47.78
N GLU A 48 -2.77 -20.44 48.65
CA GLU A 48 -3.53 -20.81 49.85
C GLU A 48 -5.05 -20.97 49.61
N ARG A 49 -5.55 -20.56 48.43
CA ARG A 49 -7.00 -20.56 48.12
C ARG A 49 -7.42 -21.43 46.93
N GLN A 50 -6.49 -21.83 46.06
CA GLN A 50 -6.75 -22.61 44.86
C GLN A 50 -5.51 -23.38 44.40
N VAL A 51 -5.70 -24.34 43.48
CA VAL A 51 -4.61 -24.96 42.73
C VAL A 51 -3.83 -23.87 41.98
N THR A 52 -2.49 -23.94 42.05
CA THR A 52 -1.61 -23.06 41.26
C THR A 52 -1.26 -23.69 39.93
N LEU A 53 -1.05 -22.87 38.91
CA LEU A 53 -0.69 -23.33 37.56
C LEU A 53 0.70 -22.82 37.18
N ILE A 54 1.55 -23.70 36.67
CA ILE A 54 2.81 -23.32 36.02
C ILE A 54 2.91 -23.89 34.60
N SER A 55 3.66 -23.17 33.77
CA SER A 55 4.06 -23.61 32.42
C SER A 55 5.45 -23.05 32.10
N GLY A 56 6.02 -23.42 30.95
CA GLY A 56 7.28 -22.85 30.48
C GLY A 56 7.81 -23.57 29.25
N GLY A 57 9.12 -23.43 29.03
CA GLY A 57 9.82 -23.96 27.86
C GLY A 57 10.86 -22.96 27.36
N GLY A 58 11.30 -23.13 26.13
CA GLY A 58 12.11 -22.11 25.47
C GLY A 58 11.41 -20.76 25.39
N SER A 59 12.21 -19.69 25.36
CA SER A 59 11.75 -18.34 24.99
C SER A 59 11.82 -18.15 23.47
N GLY A 60 11.19 -17.09 22.96
CA GLY A 60 10.98 -16.85 21.53
C GLY A 60 9.57 -17.18 21.04
N HIS A 61 8.62 -17.35 21.96
CA HIS A 61 7.20 -17.66 21.68
C HIS A 61 6.24 -16.60 22.24
N GLU A 62 6.78 -15.50 22.74
CA GLU A 62 6.07 -14.48 23.50
C GLU A 62 4.85 -13.93 22.70
N PRO A 63 3.66 -13.80 23.33
CA PRO A 63 3.40 -13.80 24.77
C PRO A 63 3.41 -15.17 25.46
N ALA A 64 3.52 -16.29 24.73
CA ALA A 64 3.66 -17.60 25.36
C ALA A 64 5.03 -17.71 26.09
N HIS A 65 5.10 -18.02 27.38
CA HIS A 65 4.01 -18.20 28.35
C HIS A 65 3.82 -17.02 29.31
N ALA A 66 4.77 -16.10 29.43
CA ALA A 66 4.77 -15.07 30.49
C ALA A 66 3.56 -14.12 30.42
N GLY A 67 3.03 -13.83 29.23
CA GLY A 67 1.81 -13.03 29.07
C GLY A 67 0.53 -13.72 29.55
N TYR A 68 0.60 -15.01 29.90
CA TYR A 68 -0.51 -15.78 30.48
C TYR A 68 -0.47 -15.87 32.01
N ILE A 69 0.45 -15.17 32.67
CA ILE A 69 0.40 -14.98 34.12
C ILE A 69 -0.75 -14.01 34.44
N GLY A 70 -1.65 -14.41 35.33
CA GLY A 70 -2.83 -13.62 35.68
C GLY A 70 -3.88 -14.46 36.41
N GLU A 71 -4.79 -13.80 37.12
CA GLU A 71 -5.92 -14.50 37.73
C GLU A 71 -6.76 -15.19 36.65
N GLY A 72 -7.11 -16.46 36.85
CA GLY A 72 -7.84 -17.24 35.85
C GLY A 72 -6.98 -17.81 34.72
N MET A 73 -5.65 -17.64 34.76
CA MET A 73 -4.68 -18.34 33.91
C MET A 73 -3.50 -18.86 34.76
N LEU A 74 -2.24 -18.56 34.39
CA LEU A 74 -1.05 -19.10 35.07
C LEU A 74 -0.69 -18.32 36.34
N THR A 75 -0.13 -19.03 37.32
CA THR A 75 0.45 -18.46 38.54
C THR A 75 1.94 -18.13 38.37
N ALA A 76 2.69 -18.95 37.62
CA ALA A 76 4.10 -18.69 37.29
C ALA A 76 4.53 -19.31 35.95
N VAL A 77 5.63 -18.80 35.39
CA VAL A 77 6.24 -19.24 34.13
C VAL A 77 7.75 -19.39 34.27
N VAL A 78 8.27 -20.48 33.72
CA VAL A 78 9.70 -20.82 33.73
C VAL A 78 10.31 -20.55 32.36
N CYS A 79 11.21 -19.56 32.25
CA CYS A 79 11.83 -19.15 30.99
C CYS A 79 13.14 -19.89 30.73
N GLY A 80 13.20 -20.66 29.64
CA GLY A 80 14.37 -21.43 29.20
C GLY A 80 15.43 -20.60 28.47
N GLY A 81 16.25 -21.23 27.62
CA GLY A 81 16.99 -20.50 26.58
C GLY A 81 16.07 -20.18 25.40
N VAL A 82 16.54 -19.44 24.39
CA VAL A 82 15.75 -19.28 23.15
C VAL A 82 15.59 -20.66 22.50
N PHE A 83 14.34 -21.08 22.30
CA PHE A 83 13.94 -22.42 21.82
C PHE A 83 14.54 -23.60 22.61
N ALA A 84 15.03 -23.39 23.84
CA ALA A 84 15.67 -24.41 24.67
C ALA A 84 14.97 -24.54 26.03
N SER A 85 14.50 -25.74 26.37
CA SER A 85 13.83 -26.04 27.64
C SER A 85 14.56 -25.46 28.86
N PRO A 86 13.86 -24.91 29.86
CA PRO A 86 14.46 -24.56 31.14
C PRO A 86 14.99 -25.81 31.83
N SER A 87 16.00 -25.64 32.67
CA SER A 87 16.55 -26.75 33.45
C SER A 87 15.56 -27.21 34.54
N THR A 88 15.71 -28.47 34.94
CA THR A 88 14.98 -29.08 36.08
C THR A 88 15.02 -28.19 37.32
N GLN A 89 16.16 -27.55 37.64
CA GLN A 89 16.29 -26.68 38.81
C GLN A 89 15.45 -25.40 38.69
N GLN A 90 15.28 -24.84 37.48
CA GLN A 90 14.41 -23.68 37.29
C GLN A 90 12.94 -24.05 37.55
N VAL A 91 12.51 -25.21 37.04
CA VAL A 91 11.13 -25.70 37.23
C VAL A 91 10.86 -26.05 38.69
N LEU A 92 11.78 -26.74 39.36
CA LEU A 92 11.65 -27.10 40.77
C LEU A 92 11.56 -25.85 41.67
N THR A 93 12.34 -24.81 41.38
CA THR A 93 12.23 -23.51 42.08
C THR A 93 10.84 -22.88 41.89
N ALA A 94 10.28 -22.92 40.68
CA ALA A 94 8.91 -22.44 40.44
C ALA A 94 7.87 -23.25 41.23
N ILE A 95 7.95 -24.59 41.24
CA ILE A 95 7.03 -25.44 42.02
C ILE A 95 7.11 -25.13 43.51
N ARG A 96 8.32 -25.01 44.08
CA ARG A 96 8.53 -24.65 45.50
C ARG A 96 7.90 -23.31 45.88
N LEU A 97 7.97 -22.31 44.99
CA LEU A 97 7.38 -20.99 45.20
C LEU A 97 5.84 -21.03 45.21
N VAL A 98 5.20 -21.79 44.31
CA VAL A 98 3.73 -21.74 44.13
C VAL A 98 2.95 -22.89 44.76
N ALA A 99 3.51 -24.08 44.99
CA ALA A 99 2.74 -25.24 45.47
C ALA A 99 2.27 -25.07 46.93
N GLY A 100 1.00 -24.72 47.11
CA GLY A 100 0.31 -24.58 48.40
C GLY A 100 -0.53 -25.80 48.81
N PRO A 101 -1.43 -25.66 49.81
CA PRO A 101 -2.26 -26.75 50.32
C PRO A 101 -3.17 -27.44 49.28
N HIS A 102 -3.52 -26.74 48.20
CA HIS A 102 -4.32 -27.25 47.09
C HIS A 102 -3.47 -27.89 45.96
N GLY A 103 -2.15 -27.80 46.06
CA GLY A 103 -1.19 -28.29 45.09
C GLY A 103 -0.96 -27.40 43.85
N CYS A 104 -0.17 -27.94 42.91
CA CYS A 104 0.26 -27.27 41.69
C CYS A 104 0.07 -28.16 40.44
N LEU A 105 -0.57 -27.62 39.41
CA LEU A 105 -0.65 -28.22 38.09
C LEU A 105 0.50 -27.71 37.19
N VAL A 106 1.20 -28.64 36.57
CA VAL A 106 2.35 -28.37 35.70
C VAL A 106 1.96 -28.66 34.24
N ILE A 107 1.75 -27.61 33.44
CA ILE A 107 1.28 -27.71 32.04
C ILE A 107 2.49 -27.62 31.12
N VAL A 108 2.71 -28.66 30.31
CA VAL A 108 3.96 -28.86 29.55
C VAL A 108 3.66 -29.13 28.07
N LYS A 109 4.33 -28.43 27.16
CA LYS A 109 4.25 -28.71 25.71
C LYS A 109 4.91 -30.07 25.42
N ASN A 110 4.38 -30.86 24.48
CA ASN A 110 4.99 -32.15 24.12
C ASN A 110 6.26 -31.97 23.28
N TYR A 111 7.35 -31.63 23.98
CA TYR A 111 8.71 -31.60 23.49
C TYR A 111 9.61 -32.41 24.44
N THR A 112 10.56 -33.17 23.90
CA THR A 112 11.38 -34.11 24.70
C THR A 112 12.15 -33.40 25.83
N GLY A 113 12.72 -32.22 25.55
CA GLY A 113 13.42 -31.42 26.56
C GLY A 113 12.51 -30.92 27.68
N ASP A 114 11.36 -30.35 27.30
CA ASP A 114 10.34 -29.88 28.26
C ASP A 114 9.82 -31.06 29.12
N ARG A 115 9.45 -32.19 28.50
CA ARG A 115 8.95 -33.37 29.24
C ARG A 115 9.94 -33.93 30.23
N ILE A 116 11.23 -34.01 29.89
CA ILE A 116 12.26 -34.56 30.79
C ILE A 116 12.55 -33.58 31.95
N ASN A 117 12.73 -32.29 31.68
CA ASN A 117 13.06 -31.32 32.73
C ASN A 117 11.90 -31.06 33.69
N PHE A 118 10.68 -30.90 33.17
CA PHE A 118 9.51 -30.68 34.02
C PHE A 118 9.11 -31.96 34.77
N GLY A 119 9.20 -33.13 34.13
CA GLY A 119 8.91 -34.41 34.77
C GLY A 119 9.85 -34.71 35.94
N LEU A 120 11.16 -34.52 35.75
CA LEU A 120 12.13 -34.71 36.85
C LEU A 120 11.91 -33.70 37.99
N ALA A 121 11.55 -32.46 37.68
CA ALA A 121 11.25 -31.45 38.70
C ALA A 121 9.98 -31.76 39.50
N VAL A 122 8.96 -32.35 38.86
CA VAL A 122 7.72 -32.81 39.51
C VAL A 122 8.00 -34.00 40.43
N GLU A 123 8.79 -34.98 40.01
CA GLU A 123 9.14 -36.11 40.90
C GLU A 123 10.06 -35.68 42.06
N GLN A 124 10.94 -34.69 41.85
CA GLN A 124 11.72 -34.06 42.94
C GLN A 124 10.81 -33.29 43.92
N ALA A 125 9.84 -32.52 43.42
CA ALA A 125 8.88 -31.82 44.25
C ALA A 125 7.98 -32.78 45.07
N LYS A 126 7.53 -33.89 44.46
CA LYS A 126 6.81 -34.96 45.16
C LYS A 126 7.67 -35.61 46.25
N ALA A 127 8.97 -35.83 46.01
CA ALA A 127 9.91 -36.33 47.00
C ALA A 127 10.17 -35.33 48.16
N GLU A 128 10.00 -34.04 47.91
CA GLU A 128 9.99 -32.97 48.93
C GLU A 128 8.64 -32.84 49.66
N GLY A 129 7.64 -33.66 49.33
CA GLY A 129 6.31 -33.65 49.93
C GLY A 129 5.36 -32.59 49.35
N LEU A 130 5.73 -31.92 48.26
CA LEU A 130 4.86 -30.95 47.58
C LEU A 130 3.82 -31.68 46.73
N GLN A 131 2.56 -31.28 46.86
CA GLN A 131 1.49 -31.80 46.01
C GLN A 131 1.58 -31.12 44.63
N CYS A 132 1.99 -31.88 43.61
CA CYS A 132 1.97 -31.42 42.24
C CYS A 132 1.77 -32.56 41.25
N ASP A 133 1.19 -32.26 40.09
CA ASP A 133 1.04 -33.23 39.00
C ASP A 133 1.19 -32.56 37.62
N MET A 134 1.46 -33.37 36.59
CA MET A 134 1.90 -32.90 35.29
C MET A 134 0.99 -33.36 34.14
N VAL A 135 0.65 -32.41 33.26
CA VAL A 135 -0.14 -32.66 32.05
C VAL A 135 0.64 -32.26 30.80
N VAL A 136 0.61 -33.12 29.78
CA VAL A 136 1.35 -32.93 28.52
C VAL A 136 0.38 -32.57 27.40
N VAL A 137 0.62 -31.44 26.75
CA VAL A 137 -0.18 -30.93 25.64
C VAL A 137 0.57 -31.13 24.33
N GLY A 138 0.04 -32.00 23.48
CA GLY A 138 0.53 -32.26 22.13
C GLY A 138 -0.64 -32.28 21.16
N GLU A 139 -0.94 -31.15 20.54
CA GLU A 139 -2.12 -30.95 19.71
C GLU A 139 -1.83 -30.61 18.24
N ASP A 140 -0.56 -30.52 17.84
CA ASP A 140 -0.17 -30.47 16.43
C ASP A 140 -0.72 -31.68 15.65
N VAL A 141 -1.32 -31.45 14.46
CA VAL A 141 -1.75 -32.53 13.56
C VAL A 141 -0.72 -32.85 12.45
N ALA A 142 0.35 -32.06 12.32
CA ALA A 142 1.43 -32.26 11.36
C ALA A 142 2.45 -33.33 11.82
N VAL A 143 1.97 -34.53 12.15
CA VAL A 143 2.80 -35.63 12.67
C VAL A 143 3.61 -36.30 11.57
N VAL A 144 4.93 -36.06 11.56
CA VAL A 144 5.89 -36.77 10.70
C VAL A 144 6.33 -38.11 11.32
N ASN A 145 6.37 -38.24 12.65
CA ASN A 145 6.88 -39.41 13.35
C ASN A 145 6.05 -39.74 14.61
N ALA A 146 5.27 -40.83 14.55
CA ALA A 146 4.41 -41.27 15.64
C ALA A 146 5.16 -41.54 16.95
N ASN A 147 6.44 -41.94 16.92
CA ASN A 147 7.23 -42.26 18.11
C ASN A 147 7.58 -41.03 18.97
N ALA A 148 7.54 -39.81 18.39
CA ALA A 148 7.72 -38.56 19.14
C ALA A 148 6.38 -38.01 19.70
N GLY A 149 5.25 -38.46 19.15
CA GLY A 149 3.93 -37.88 19.38
C GLY A 149 3.72 -36.54 18.68
N ARG A 150 2.56 -35.92 18.95
CA ARG A 150 2.13 -34.62 18.43
C ARG A 150 2.87 -33.47 19.14
N ARG A 151 3.47 -32.51 18.44
CA ARG A 151 4.10 -31.32 19.09
C ARG A 151 3.05 -30.50 19.85
N GLY A 152 3.47 -29.77 20.89
CA GLY A 152 2.61 -28.85 21.65
C GLY A 152 2.75 -27.42 21.14
N LEU A 153 1.69 -26.85 20.55
CA LEU A 153 1.71 -25.55 19.88
C LEU A 153 0.68 -24.58 20.52
N SER A 154 0.07 -23.70 19.73
CA SER A 154 -0.82 -22.63 20.19
C SER A 154 -2.05 -23.12 20.99
N GLY A 155 -2.46 -24.38 20.86
CA GLY A 155 -3.58 -24.94 21.63
C GLY A 155 -3.31 -25.12 23.13
N VAL A 156 -2.04 -25.08 23.57
CA VAL A 156 -1.71 -25.02 25.00
C VAL A 156 -2.27 -23.74 25.67
N VAL A 157 -2.51 -22.68 24.90
CA VAL A 157 -3.11 -21.43 25.43
C VAL A 157 -4.58 -21.65 25.82
N PHE A 158 -5.33 -22.48 25.10
CA PHE A 158 -6.67 -22.91 25.54
C PHE A 158 -6.59 -23.73 26.83
N VAL A 159 -5.58 -24.59 26.97
CA VAL A 159 -5.36 -25.37 28.21
C VAL A 159 -5.08 -24.45 29.38
N HIS A 160 -4.20 -23.46 29.23
CA HIS A 160 -3.94 -22.43 30.25
C HIS A 160 -5.21 -21.67 30.66
N LYS A 161 -6.06 -21.33 29.69
CA LYS A 161 -7.30 -20.59 29.93
C LYS A 161 -8.35 -21.41 30.67
N LEU A 162 -8.58 -22.65 30.22
CA LEU A 162 -9.59 -23.54 30.78
C LEU A 162 -9.20 -24.06 32.17
N ALA A 163 -7.94 -24.48 32.34
CA ALA A 163 -7.44 -24.96 33.63
C ALA A 163 -7.32 -23.82 34.67
N GLY A 164 -6.87 -22.63 34.25
CA GLY A 164 -6.73 -21.47 35.16
C GLY A 164 -8.09 -20.93 35.62
N ALA A 165 -9.07 -20.85 34.72
CA ALA A 165 -10.45 -20.53 35.09
C ALA A 165 -11.05 -21.64 35.98
N GLY A 166 -10.74 -22.91 35.69
CA GLY A 166 -11.16 -24.05 36.51
C GLY A 166 -10.61 -24.00 37.94
N ALA A 167 -9.34 -23.67 38.12
CA ALA A 167 -8.71 -23.49 39.42
C ALA A 167 -9.30 -22.29 40.18
N LYS A 168 -9.52 -21.15 39.49
CA LYS A 168 -10.21 -19.97 40.07
C LYS A 168 -11.68 -20.26 40.42
N ALA A 169 -12.30 -21.24 39.77
CA ALA A 169 -13.62 -21.77 40.11
C ALA A 169 -13.59 -22.88 41.20
N GLY A 170 -12.44 -23.12 41.85
CA GLY A 170 -12.32 -24.04 42.99
C GLY A 170 -12.21 -25.51 42.65
N LYS A 171 -11.85 -25.88 41.41
CA LYS A 171 -11.55 -27.29 41.07
C LYS A 171 -10.25 -27.75 41.71
N ASP A 172 -10.26 -28.96 42.27
CA ASP A 172 -9.06 -29.62 42.79
C ASP A 172 -8.10 -30.08 41.67
N LEU A 173 -6.87 -30.44 42.07
CA LEU A 173 -5.79 -30.81 41.16
C LEU A 173 -6.16 -32.02 40.28
N ALA A 174 -6.79 -33.05 40.85
CA ALA A 174 -7.21 -34.25 40.11
C ALA A 174 -8.28 -33.93 39.06
N SER A 175 -9.25 -33.08 39.39
CA SER A 175 -10.29 -32.59 38.48
C SER A 175 -9.73 -31.76 37.33
N LEU A 176 -8.64 -31.03 37.56
CA LEU A 176 -7.94 -30.27 36.52
C LEU A 176 -7.08 -31.16 35.62
N VAL A 177 -6.34 -32.13 36.19
CA VAL A 177 -5.61 -33.15 35.41
C VAL A 177 -6.57 -33.91 34.50
N ALA A 178 -7.68 -34.42 35.04
CA ALA A 178 -8.70 -35.13 34.26
C ALA A 178 -9.35 -34.26 33.18
N MET A 179 -9.56 -32.96 33.43
CA MET A 179 -10.06 -32.01 32.42
C MET A 179 -9.06 -31.84 31.27
N VAL A 180 -7.77 -31.63 31.57
CA VAL A 180 -6.76 -31.36 30.54
C VAL A 180 -6.46 -32.61 29.71
N ASN A 181 -6.28 -33.77 30.35
CA ASN A 181 -6.16 -35.04 29.63
C ASN A 181 -7.42 -35.33 28.79
N GLY A 182 -8.60 -34.96 29.31
CA GLY A 182 -9.87 -35.02 28.58
C GLY A 182 -9.93 -34.16 27.31
N LEU A 183 -9.06 -33.16 27.15
CA LEU A 183 -8.90 -32.35 25.94
C LEU A 183 -7.85 -32.93 24.97
N THR A 184 -6.75 -33.48 25.50
CA THR A 184 -5.60 -33.94 24.71
C THR A 184 -5.74 -35.39 24.24
N GLU A 185 -6.03 -36.32 25.14
CA GLU A 185 -6.11 -37.76 24.87
C GLU A 185 -7.32 -38.12 23.98
N ASN A 186 -8.44 -37.41 24.14
CA ASN A 186 -9.64 -37.57 23.32
C ASN A 186 -9.57 -36.82 21.97
N ASN A 187 -8.40 -36.30 21.58
CA ASN A 187 -8.22 -35.47 20.39
C ASN A 187 -9.28 -34.35 20.25
N LYS A 188 -9.57 -33.59 21.33
CA LYS A 188 -10.43 -32.39 21.24
C LYS A 188 -9.65 -31.15 20.80
N LEU A 189 -8.32 -31.16 20.82
CA LEU A 189 -7.46 -30.06 20.37
C LEU A 189 -6.67 -30.44 19.11
N GLY A 190 -6.55 -29.49 18.17
CA GLY A 190 -5.87 -29.69 16.90
C GLY A 190 -5.30 -28.37 16.36
N THR A 191 -4.00 -28.33 16.08
CA THR A 191 -3.29 -27.17 15.50
C THR A 191 -2.56 -27.56 14.22
N MET A 192 -2.57 -26.69 13.22
CA MET A 192 -1.65 -26.75 12.08
C MET A 192 -1.21 -25.34 11.65
N GLY A 193 0.06 -25.19 11.32
CA GLY A 193 0.66 -23.91 10.88
C GLY A 193 1.11 -23.90 9.42
N VAL A 194 1.32 -22.70 8.89
CA VAL A 194 2.00 -22.45 7.61
C VAL A 194 2.87 -21.19 7.73
N ALA A 195 4.04 -21.19 7.10
CA ALA A 195 4.92 -20.03 7.05
C ALA A 195 5.49 -19.78 5.65
N ILE A 196 5.63 -18.49 5.31
CA ILE A 196 6.26 -17.98 4.08
C ILE A 196 7.69 -17.50 4.35
N LYS A 197 8.08 -17.32 5.61
CA LYS A 197 9.44 -16.98 6.04
C LYS A 197 9.74 -17.63 7.39
N PRO A 198 10.86 -18.37 7.55
CA PRO A 198 11.27 -18.93 8.83
C PRO A 198 11.76 -17.85 9.82
N CYS A 199 11.93 -18.26 11.08
CA CYS A 199 12.44 -17.44 12.18
C CYS A 199 13.96 -17.21 12.14
N THR A 200 14.40 -16.02 12.53
CA THR A 200 15.79 -15.64 12.76
C THR A 200 16.17 -15.86 14.23
N LEU A 201 17.20 -16.65 14.52
CA LEU A 201 17.67 -16.85 15.90
C LEU A 201 18.46 -15.62 16.42
N PRO A 202 18.24 -15.18 17.68
CA PRO A 202 18.96 -14.06 18.29
C PRO A 202 20.49 -14.15 18.19
N GLY A 203 21.08 -13.17 17.49
CA GLY A 203 22.52 -13.07 17.34
C GLY A 203 23.16 -14.02 16.31
N GLN A 204 22.36 -14.69 15.46
CA GLN A 204 22.87 -15.36 14.26
C GLN A 204 22.76 -14.43 13.04
N GLU A 205 23.76 -14.44 12.16
CA GLU A 205 23.79 -13.52 11.01
C GLU A 205 22.96 -14.01 9.81
N ASP A 206 22.80 -15.34 9.71
CA ASP A 206 22.08 -16.04 8.64
C ASP A 206 20.92 -16.86 9.22
N ASN A 207 19.86 -17.06 8.43
CA ASN A 207 18.81 -18.01 8.77
C ASN A 207 19.30 -19.44 8.48
N SER A 208 19.23 -20.33 9.48
CA SER A 208 19.68 -21.73 9.35
C SER A 208 18.81 -22.58 8.42
N ARG A 209 17.71 -22.02 7.91
CA ARG A 209 16.80 -22.61 6.92
C ARG A 209 16.31 -21.49 5.99
N GLU A 210 16.24 -21.76 4.69
CA GLU A 210 15.70 -20.84 3.69
C GLU A 210 14.43 -21.41 3.03
N LEU A 211 13.56 -20.50 2.59
CA LEU A 211 12.45 -20.72 1.65
C LEU A 211 12.78 -19.88 0.41
N GLY A 212 12.50 -20.41 -0.78
CA GLY A 212 12.58 -19.62 -2.02
C GLY A 212 11.49 -18.55 -2.09
N ASP A 213 11.66 -17.55 -2.96
CA ASP A 213 10.78 -16.36 -3.05
C ASP A 213 9.29 -16.68 -3.34
N ASN A 214 9.00 -17.88 -3.86
CA ASN A 214 7.65 -18.40 -4.11
C ASN A 214 7.38 -19.72 -3.36
N GLU A 215 8.13 -20.05 -2.30
CA GLU A 215 7.88 -21.22 -1.45
C GLU A 215 7.12 -20.86 -0.16
N MET A 216 6.39 -21.83 0.37
CA MET A 216 5.88 -21.84 1.74
C MET A 216 6.03 -23.23 2.36
N GLU A 217 6.04 -23.31 3.69
CA GLU A 217 6.17 -24.57 4.44
C GLU A 217 4.93 -24.83 5.30
N VAL A 218 4.35 -26.03 5.18
CA VAL A 218 3.11 -26.46 5.84
C VAL A 218 3.43 -27.42 6.98
N GLY A 219 2.83 -27.17 8.14
CA GLY A 219 2.96 -28.00 9.34
C GLY A 219 4.31 -27.88 10.04
N LEU A 220 5.04 -26.77 9.88
CA LEU A 220 6.28 -26.50 10.59
C LEU A 220 6.07 -26.30 12.11
N GLY A 221 7.15 -26.45 12.89
CA GLY A 221 7.12 -26.27 14.34
C GLY A 221 7.53 -24.86 14.79
N ILE A 222 7.18 -24.51 16.04
CA ILE A 222 7.43 -23.19 16.65
C ILE A 222 8.91 -22.88 16.92
N HIS A 223 9.80 -23.86 16.88
CA HIS A 223 11.26 -23.66 17.00
C HIS A 223 11.94 -23.62 15.61
N GLY A 224 11.17 -23.51 14.52
CA GLY A 224 11.65 -23.59 13.14
C GLY A 224 11.88 -25.01 12.64
N GLU A 225 11.39 -26.04 13.34
CA GLU A 225 11.51 -27.44 12.91
C GLU A 225 10.78 -27.68 11.57
N PRO A 226 11.29 -28.56 10.69
CA PRO A 226 10.64 -28.89 9.43
C PRO A 226 9.16 -29.25 9.55
N GLY A 227 8.40 -28.80 8.55
CA GLY A 227 7.01 -29.20 8.32
C GLY A 227 6.84 -30.53 7.62
N ILE A 228 5.59 -30.87 7.31
CA ILE A 228 5.24 -32.07 6.54
C ILE A 228 5.49 -31.91 5.03
N ALA A 229 5.50 -30.66 4.53
CA ALA A 229 5.74 -30.34 3.13
C ALA A 229 6.24 -28.90 2.96
N LYS A 230 7.12 -28.71 1.97
CA LYS A 230 7.26 -27.44 1.25
C LYS A 230 6.39 -27.49 0.00
N CYS A 231 5.86 -26.35 -0.43
CA CYS A 231 5.13 -26.20 -1.69
C CYS A 231 5.22 -24.75 -2.20
N GLU A 232 4.76 -24.52 -3.43
CA GLU A 232 4.61 -23.16 -3.97
C GLU A 232 3.58 -22.36 -3.15
N LEU A 233 3.77 -21.04 -3.09
CA LEU A 233 2.89 -20.10 -2.40
C LEU A 233 1.45 -20.19 -2.94
N GLN A 234 0.48 -20.36 -2.04
CA GLN A 234 -0.94 -20.47 -2.36
C GLN A 234 -1.74 -19.27 -1.85
N ASP A 235 -2.94 -19.07 -2.40
CA ASP A 235 -3.89 -18.09 -1.90
C ASP A 235 -4.44 -18.47 -0.51
N VAL A 236 -4.77 -17.45 0.29
CA VAL A 236 -5.30 -17.61 1.65
C VAL A 236 -6.60 -18.45 1.71
N PRO A 237 -7.58 -18.32 0.79
CA PRO A 237 -8.72 -19.23 0.71
C PRO A 237 -8.34 -20.72 0.60
N SER A 238 -7.44 -21.08 -0.33
CA SER A 238 -6.96 -22.46 -0.51
C SER A 238 -6.22 -22.96 0.72
N LEU A 239 -5.32 -22.15 1.28
CA LEU A 239 -4.61 -22.44 2.53
C LEU A 239 -5.54 -22.72 3.70
N CYS A 240 -6.52 -21.84 3.93
CA CYS A 240 -7.50 -22.01 5.01
C CYS A 240 -8.34 -23.28 4.82
N THR A 241 -8.69 -23.62 3.57
CA THR A 241 -9.43 -24.83 3.24
C THR A 241 -8.62 -26.09 3.56
N MET A 242 -7.35 -26.13 3.12
CA MET A 242 -6.42 -27.24 3.37
C MET A 242 -6.14 -27.44 4.88
N LEU A 243 -5.84 -26.36 5.60
CA LEU A 243 -5.56 -26.42 7.04
C LEU A 243 -6.80 -26.84 7.84
N VAL A 244 -7.98 -26.29 7.54
CA VAL A 244 -9.23 -26.71 8.20
C VAL A 244 -9.57 -28.16 7.87
N GLU A 245 -9.37 -28.62 6.64
CA GLU A 245 -9.59 -30.03 6.28
C GLU A 245 -8.67 -30.98 7.07
N LYS A 246 -7.37 -30.65 7.16
CA LYS A 246 -6.36 -31.43 7.91
C LYS A 246 -6.59 -31.45 9.42
N ILE A 247 -7.06 -30.36 10.01
CA ILE A 247 -7.35 -30.31 11.44
C ILE A 247 -8.71 -30.96 11.75
N ALA A 248 -9.76 -30.63 10.99
CA ALA A 248 -11.13 -30.96 11.34
C ALA A 248 -11.59 -32.34 10.82
N THR A 249 -11.33 -32.67 9.55
CA THR A 249 -12.10 -33.73 8.84
C THR A 249 -11.27 -34.87 8.25
N ASP A 250 -9.95 -34.73 8.12
CA ASP A 250 -9.11 -35.78 7.53
C ASP A 250 -8.98 -37.00 8.45
N SER A 251 -9.75 -38.04 8.15
CA SER A 251 -9.76 -39.33 8.85
C SER A 251 -8.53 -40.20 8.62
N THR A 252 -7.58 -39.78 7.78
CA THR A 252 -6.25 -40.39 7.64
C THR A 252 -5.18 -39.68 8.48
N SER A 253 -5.52 -38.53 9.07
CA SER A 253 -4.67 -37.76 9.98
C SER A 253 -4.97 -38.06 11.45
N VAL A 254 -4.19 -37.45 12.37
CA VAL A 254 -4.50 -37.41 13.81
C VAL A 254 -5.41 -36.23 14.20
N GLY A 255 -6.22 -35.75 13.26
CA GLY A 255 -7.16 -34.64 13.43
C GLY A 255 -8.38 -34.96 14.29
N LEU A 256 -9.30 -34.01 14.36
CA LEU A 256 -10.44 -33.98 15.28
C LEU A 256 -11.63 -34.87 14.86
N ALA A 257 -11.65 -35.34 13.62
CA ALA A 257 -12.75 -36.13 13.01
C ALA A 257 -14.16 -35.52 13.24
N LEU A 258 -14.28 -34.20 13.09
CA LEU A 258 -15.53 -33.45 13.26
C LEU A 258 -16.57 -33.85 12.20
N ALA A 259 -17.81 -34.02 12.65
CA ALA A 259 -18.95 -34.29 11.78
C ALA A 259 -19.67 -32.98 11.39
N GLY A 260 -20.51 -33.05 10.36
CA GLY A 260 -21.44 -31.95 10.05
C GLY A 260 -22.36 -31.67 11.25
N GLY A 261 -22.42 -30.42 11.70
CA GLY A 261 -23.10 -30.01 12.93
C GLY A 261 -22.22 -29.98 14.19
N SER A 262 -20.97 -30.44 14.13
CA SER A 262 -20.01 -30.25 15.23
C SER A 262 -19.73 -28.77 15.48
N LYS A 263 -19.39 -28.44 16.74
CA LYS A 263 -19.11 -27.08 17.17
C LYS A 263 -17.69 -26.92 17.70
N CYS A 264 -17.08 -25.76 17.45
CA CYS A 264 -15.69 -25.50 17.81
C CYS A 264 -15.39 -24.07 18.28
N VAL A 265 -14.27 -23.91 18.96
CA VAL A 265 -13.58 -22.63 19.16
C VAL A 265 -12.42 -22.57 18.17
N LEU A 266 -12.37 -21.51 17.35
CA LEU A 266 -11.27 -21.22 16.43
C LEU A 266 -10.31 -20.19 17.03
N MET A 267 -9.01 -20.49 16.99
CA MET A 267 -7.92 -19.53 17.16
C MET A 267 -7.16 -19.38 15.85
N VAL A 268 -7.01 -18.14 15.40
CA VAL A 268 -6.08 -17.72 14.34
C VAL A 268 -4.88 -17.07 15.03
N ASN A 269 -3.77 -17.78 15.06
CA ASN A 269 -2.56 -17.40 15.78
C ASN A 269 -1.47 -16.90 14.83
N ASN A 270 -0.86 -15.77 15.15
CA ASN A 270 0.34 -15.24 14.48
C ASN A 270 1.60 -16.02 14.90
N LEU A 271 2.43 -16.41 13.93
CA LEU A 271 3.75 -16.97 14.22
C LEU A 271 4.84 -15.91 14.43
N GLY A 272 4.55 -14.63 14.21
CA GLY A 272 5.40 -13.50 14.61
C GLY A 272 5.21 -12.28 13.73
N ALA A 273 5.67 -12.36 12.49
CA ALA A 273 5.80 -11.23 11.56
C ALA A 273 4.60 -11.02 10.62
N THR A 274 3.57 -11.86 10.67
CA THR A 274 2.34 -11.65 9.88
C THR A 274 1.50 -10.52 10.49
N THR A 275 1.02 -9.60 9.66
CA THR A 275 0.30 -8.41 10.12
C THR A 275 -1.10 -8.73 10.62
N THR A 276 -1.63 -7.92 11.53
CA THR A 276 -3.01 -8.03 12.01
C THR A 276 -4.04 -7.95 10.87
N MET A 277 -3.74 -7.25 9.78
CA MET A 277 -4.59 -7.21 8.58
C MET A 277 -4.70 -8.58 7.93
N GLU A 278 -3.57 -9.23 7.66
CA GLU A 278 -3.52 -10.58 7.08
C GLU A 278 -4.21 -11.61 7.99
N LEU A 279 -4.04 -11.52 9.32
CA LEU A 279 -4.70 -12.42 10.27
C LEU A 279 -6.24 -12.30 10.22
N PHE A 280 -6.80 -11.12 9.94
CA PHE A 280 -8.24 -10.97 9.71
C PHE A 280 -8.69 -11.49 8.33
N VAL A 281 -7.83 -11.44 7.31
CA VAL A 281 -8.08 -12.13 6.02
C VAL A 281 -8.08 -13.65 6.21
N VAL A 282 -7.12 -14.20 6.96
CA VAL A 282 -7.09 -15.61 7.36
C VAL A 282 -8.34 -15.98 8.16
N ALA A 283 -8.74 -15.18 9.16
CA ALA A 283 -9.93 -15.46 9.96
C ALA A 283 -11.22 -15.51 9.13
N LYS A 284 -11.39 -14.60 8.16
CA LYS A 284 -12.50 -14.63 7.19
C LYS A 284 -12.55 -15.97 6.44
N TYR A 285 -11.42 -16.41 5.89
CA TYR A 285 -11.39 -17.62 5.07
C TYR A 285 -11.42 -18.93 5.88
N ALA A 286 -10.82 -18.96 7.08
CA ALA A 286 -10.94 -20.08 8.01
C ALA A 286 -12.39 -20.30 8.48
N VAL A 287 -13.12 -19.21 8.79
CA VAL A 287 -14.56 -19.28 9.11
C VAL A 287 -15.40 -19.73 7.91
N GLN A 288 -15.03 -19.35 6.68
CA GLN A 288 -15.70 -19.86 5.47
C GLN A 288 -15.43 -21.35 5.23
N ALA A 289 -14.18 -21.81 5.42
CA ALA A 289 -13.81 -23.22 5.30
C ALA A 289 -14.52 -24.11 6.33
N LEU A 290 -14.63 -23.67 7.60
CA LEU A 290 -15.40 -24.37 8.63
C LEU A 290 -16.88 -24.50 8.24
N LYS A 291 -17.51 -23.41 7.77
CA LYS A 291 -18.90 -23.43 7.28
C LYS A 291 -19.07 -24.38 6.10
N ALA A 292 -18.12 -24.43 5.16
CA ALA A 292 -18.14 -25.33 4.02
C ALA A 292 -18.02 -26.82 4.42
N LYS A 293 -17.34 -27.12 5.54
CA LYS A 293 -17.29 -28.45 6.17
C LYS A 293 -18.49 -28.74 7.10
N GLY A 294 -19.41 -27.79 7.27
CA GLY A 294 -20.57 -27.93 8.16
C GLY A 294 -20.24 -27.83 9.65
N VAL A 295 -19.09 -27.26 10.01
CA VAL A 295 -18.65 -27.05 11.41
C VAL A 295 -18.96 -25.62 11.83
N GLU A 296 -19.59 -25.42 12.99
CA GLU A 296 -19.91 -24.08 13.51
C GLU A 296 -18.82 -23.57 14.47
N PRO A 297 -18.17 -22.43 14.19
CA PRO A 297 -17.34 -21.74 15.18
C PRO A 297 -18.23 -20.98 16.18
N GLU A 298 -18.23 -21.43 17.44
CA GLU A 298 -18.91 -20.78 18.57
C GLU A 298 -18.12 -19.58 19.11
N ARG A 299 -16.81 -19.55 18.86
CA ARG A 299 -15.88 -18.46 19.18
C ARG A 299 -14.83 -18.37 18.09
N VAL A 300 -14.36 -17.15 17.81
CA VAL A 300 -13.18 -16.89 16.98
C VAL A 300 -12.29 -15.91 17.74
N VAL A 301 -11.02 -16.26 17.91
CA VAL A 301 -9.99 -15.39 18.50
C VAL A 301 -8.85 -15.21 17.50
N VAL A 302 -8.32 -13.98 17.39
CA VAL A 302 -7.33 -13.60 16.37
C VAL A 302 -6.25 -12.76 17.03
N GLY A 303 -4.96 -13.12 16.82
CA GLY A 303 -3.84 -12.37 17.40
C GLY A 303 -2.57 -13.21 17.54
N SER A 304 -1.57 -12.65 18.24
CA SER A 304 -0.33 -13.35 18.58
C SER A 304 -0.48 -14.07 19.92
N PHE A 305 -0.73 -15.37 19.92
CA PHE A 305 -0.91 -16.18 21.14
C PHE A 305 0.31 -17.05 21.46
N MET A 306 0.97 -17.58 20.44
CA MET A 306 2.24 -18.29 20.53
C MET A 306 3.03 -18.06 19.26
N THR A 307 4.11 -17.29 19.36
CA THR A 307 4.95 -16.93 18.21
C THR A 307 6.11 -17.91 18.02
N ALA A 308 6.92 -17.65 17.01
CA ALA A 308 8.20 -18.26 16.69
C ALA A 308 9.13 -17.12 16.23
N LEU A 309 9.46 -16.21 17.16
CA LEU A 309 10.24 -15.00 16.92
C LEU A 309 9.64 -14.12 15.80
N ASP A 310 10.35 -13.93 14.68
CA ASP A 310 9.99 -13.11 13.52
C ASP A 310 9.59 -13.95 12.28
N MET A 311 9.11 -15.17 12.50
CA MET A 311 8.53 -16.04 11.47
C MET A 311 7.29 -15.37 10.85
N ALA A 312 7.24 -15.28 9.52
CA ALA A 312 6.03 -14.81 8.82
C ALA A 312 5.18 -16.03 8.46
N GLY A 313 4.01 -16.12 9.10
CA GLY A 313 3.12 -17.28 9.04
C GLY A 313 2.02 -17.22 10.10
N PHE A 314 1.11 -18.18 10.02
CA PHE A 314 0.02 -18.33 10.99
C PHE A 314 -0.23 -19.80 11.33
N SER A 315 -0.87 -20.05 12.47
CA SER A 315 -1.49 -21.33 12.77
C SER A 315 -2.99 -21.19 13.00
N LEU A 316 -3.73 -22.21 12.56
CA LEU A 316 -5.12 -22.42 12.96
C LEU A 316 -5.10 -23.46 14.09
N THR A 317 -5.74 -23.13 15.22
CA THR A 317 -6.06 -24.10 16.26
C THR A 317 -7.58 -24.22 16.37
N LEU A 318 -8.07 -25.44 16.32
CA LEU A 318 -9.46 -25.79 16.62
C LEU A 318 -9.52 -26.52 17.96
N TRP A 319 -10.45 -26.09 18.81
CA TRP A 319 -10.93 -26.88 19.96
C TRP A 319 -12.35 -27.36 19.66
N ASN A 320 -12.56 -28.68 19.68
CA ASN A 320 -13.86 -29.32 19.64
C ASN A 320 -14.62 -29.06 20.96
N SER A 321 -15.40 -27.98 20.97
CA SER A 321 -16.24 -27.57 22.10
C SER A 321 -17.58 -28.29 22.13
N ASN A 322 -18.13 -28.67 20.96
CA ASN A 322 -19.41 -29.36 20.79
C ASN A 322 -20.59 -28.76 21.62
N GLY A 323 -20.57 -27.46 21.92
CA GLY A 323 -21.57 -26.81 22.76
C GLY A 323 -21.51 -27.17 24.25
N GLU A 324 -20.38 -27.68 24.76
CA GLU A 324 -20.16 -27.99 26.18
C GLU A 324 -20.16 -26.71 27.04
N ALA A 325 -21.36 -26.22 27.37
CA ALA A 325 -21.57 -24.96 28.08
C ALA A 325 -20.73 -24.76 29.37
N PRO A 326 -20.47 -25.79 30.21
CA PRO A 326 -19.57 -25.63 31.36
C PRO A 326 -18.13 -25.31 30.97
N MET A 327 -17.64 -25.85 29.84
CA MET A 327 -16.29 -25.58 29.34
C MET A 327 -16.23 -24.22 28.62
N LEU A 328 -17.28 -23.86 27.86
CA LEU A 328 -17.40 -22.53 27.27
C LEU A 328 -17.45 -21.43 28.36
N ALA A 329 -18.12 -21.68 29.50
CA ALA A 329 -18.10 -20.75 30.63
C ALA A 329 -16.69 -20.55 31.22
N LEU A 330 -15.83 -21.58 31.23
CA LEU A 330 -14.42 -21.44 31.62
C LEU A 330 -13.59 -20.68 30.57
N PHE A 331 -13.94 -20.83 29.29
CA PHE A 331 -13.33 -20.04 28.21
C PHE A 331 -13.67 -18.55 28.33
N ASP A 332 -14.95 -18.22 28.50
CA ASP A 332 -15.47 -16.85 28.60
C ASP A 332 -15.14 -16.16 29.94
N ALA A 333 -14.80 -16.92 30.99
CA ALA A 333 -14.51 -16.37 32.33
C ALA A 333 -13.40 -15.31 32.29
N PRO A 334 -13.53 -14.19 33.02
CA PRO A 334 -12.56 -13.09 32.95
C PRO A 334 -11.20 -13.49 33.53
N THR A 335 -10.13 -12.94 32.93
CA THR A 335 -8.75 -13.08 33.39
C THR A 335 -8.03 -11.73 33.38
N THR A 336 -7.00 -11.58 34.21
CA THR A 336 -6.12 -10.40 34.22
C THR A 336 -4.85 -10.57 33.36
N ALA A 337 -4.68 -11.74 32.71
CA ALA A 337 -3.50 -12.06 31.93
C ALA A 337 -3.43 -11.28 30.60
N PRO A 338 -2.43 -10.40 30.37
CA PRO A 338 -2.43 -9.45 29.25
C PRO A 338 -2.28 -10.10 27.86
N GLY A 339 -1.73 -11.31 27.79
CA GLY A 339 -1.63 -12.09 26.54
C GLY A 339 -2.95 -12.68 26.07
N TRP A 340 -3.98 -12.72 26.92
CA TRP A 340 -5.31 -13.23 26.56
C TRP A 340 -6.20 -12.10 26.04
N THR A 341 -6.03 -11.78 24.75
CA THR A 341 -6.72 -10.66 24.08
C THR A 341 -8.20 -10.90 23.76
N TYR A 342 -8.76 -12.07 24.11
CA TYR A 342 -10.18 -12.35 23.89
C TYR A 342 -11.06 -11.68 24.94
N SER A 343 -11.79 -10.65 24.52
CA SER A 343 -12.95 -10.14 25.26
C SER A 343 -14.19 -10.99 24.94
N PRO A 344 -14.94 -11.46 25.95
CA PRO A 344 -16.26 -12.05 25.72
C PRO A 344 -17.22 -11.01 25.12
N TYR A 345 -18.16 -11.50 24.30
CA TYR A 345 -19.18 -10.69 23.64
C TYR A 345 -20.55 -11.38 23.71
N ASP A 346 -21.61 -10.58 23.60
CA ASP A 346 -22.99 -11.06 23.71
C ASP A 346 -23.42 -11.82 22.44
N LEU A 347 -23.38 -13.15 22.54
CA LEU A 347 -23.81 -14.09 21.49
C LEU A 347 -25.27 -13.90 21.07
N SER A 348 -26.14 -13.37 21.94
CA SER A 348 -27.53 -13.09 21.58
C SER A 348 -27.67 -11.93 20.57
N LYS A 349 -26.60 -11.12 20.42
CA LYS A 349 -26.52 -10.00 19.50
C LYS A 349 -25.62 -10.26 18.27
N SER A 350 -24.90 -11.38 18.22
CA SER A 350 -23.97 -11.68 17.13
C SER A 350 -23.82 -13.18 16.87
N ALA A 351 -24.34 -13.64 15.74
CA ALA A 351 -24.05 -14.96 15.20
C ALA A 351 -22.81 -14.91 14.31
N ILE A 352 -21.69 -15.49 14.77
CA ILE A 352 -20.47 -15.72 13.98
C ILE A 352 -20.78 -16.53 12.69
N SER A 353 -21.76 -17.43 12.80
CA SER A 353 -22.31 -18.22 11.71
C SER A 353 -23.17 -17.41 10.73
N GLY A 354 -23.76 -16.29 11.14
CA GLY A 354 -24.68 -15.47 10.35
C GLY A 354 -24.04 -14.56 9.29
N PRO A 355 -24.87 -13.83 8.52
CA PRO A 355 -24.42 -12.76 7.62
C PRO A 355 -24.06 -11.49 8.42
N PHE A 356 -23.15 -10.68 7.88
CA PHE A 356 -22.82 -9.38 8.47
C PHE A 356 -24.05 -8.46 8.51
N ILE A 357 -24.24 -7.76 9.65
CA ILE A 357 -25.19 -6.66 9.75
C ILE A 357 -24.67 -5.52 8.89
N LYS A 358 -25.25 -5.34 7.70
CA LYS A 358 -24.97 -4.19 6.84
C LYS A 358 -25.69 -2.97 7.41
N ALA A 359 -24.94 -1.89 7.65
CA ALA A 359 -25.56 -0.58 7.83
C ALA A 359 -26.09 -0.09 6.46
N GLU A 360 -27.32 0.40 6.43
CA GLU A 360 -27.85 1.09 5.25
C GLU A 360 -27.26 2.49 5.20
N ALA A 361 -26.49 2.79 4.15
CA ALA A 361 -26.01 4.13 3.90
C ALA A 361 -27.17 5.04 3.44
N PRO A 362 -27.23 6.32 3.87
CA PRO A 362 -28.19 7.26 3.31
C PRO A 362 -28.08 7.32 1.78
N ALA A 363 -29.22 7.35 1.09
CA ALA A 363 -29.26 7.36 -0.37
C ALA A 363 -28.56 8.61 -0.93
N GLN A 364 -27.30 8.47 -1.33
CA GLN A 364 -26.53 9.53 -1.96
C GLN A 364 -27.11 9.81 -3.34
N ALA A 365 -27.40 11.06 -3.65
CA ALA A 365 -27.99 11.44 -4.93
C ALA A 365 -27.03 11.11 -6.08
N THR A 366 -27.35 10.06 -6.84
CA THR A 366 -26.52 9.56 -7.95
C THR A 366 -26.38 10.65 -9.01
N LYS A 367 -25.19 11.24 -9.12
CA LYS A 367 -24.86 12.18 -10.20
C LYS A 367 -24.64 11.39 -11.49
N THR A 368 -25.72 11.12 -12.21
CA THR A 368 -25.67 10.50 -13.53
C THR A 368 -25.07 11.48 -14.54
N PHE A 369 -23.79 11.30 -14.84
CA PHE A 369 -23.17 11.91 -16.01
C PHE A 369 -23.54 11.09 -17.25
N GLU A 370 -23.96 11.77 -18.31
CA GLU A 370 -24.37 11.14 -19.58
C GLU A 370 -23.36 11.45 -20.67
N ARG A 371 -22.89 10.41 -21.37
CA ARG A 371 -22.02 10.55 -22.53
C ARG A 371 -22.87 10.96 -23.76
N PRO A 372 -22.55 12.06 -24.46
CA PRO A 372 -23.31 12.48 -25.64
C PRO A 372 -23.14 11.48 -26.80
N ALA A 373 -24.19 11.32 -27.61
CA ALA A 373 -24.20 10.38 -28.73
C ALA A 373 -23.13 10.68 -29.79
N GLU A 374 -22.81 11.96 -30.01
CA GLU A 374 -21.72 12.41 -30.88
C GLU A 374 -20.77 13.36 -30.14
N LEU A 375 -19.47 13.24 -30.42
CA LEU A 375 -18.45 14.14 -29.90
C LEU A 375 -18.17 15.29 -30.88
N SER A 376 -18.04 16.50 -30.33
CA SER A 376 -17.43 17.65 -30.98
C SER A 376 -15.92 17.43 -31.20
N ASN A 377 -15.28 18.29 -32.00
CA ASN A 377 -13.81 18.27 -32.15
C ASN A 377 -13.11 18.49 -30.80
N SER A 378 -13.60 19.44 -30.00
CA SER A 378 -13.10 19.70 -28.64
C SER A 378 -13.29 18.49 -27.72
N GLY A 379 -14.45 17.82 -27.76
CA GLY A 379 -14.72 16.61 -26.98
C GLY A 379 -13.85 15.42 -27.37
N ARG A 380 -13.57 15.25 -28.67
CA ARG A 380 -12.61 14.24 -29.17
C ARG A 380 -11.16 14.53 -28.72
N LEU A 381 -10.77 15.80 -28.65
CA LEU A 381 -9.45 16.18 -28.13
C LEU A 381 -9.36 15.96 -26.61
N LEU A 382 -10.39 16.38 -25.87
CA LEU A 382 -10.49 16.20 -24.42
C LEU A 382 -10.47 14.72 -24.02
N GLU A 383 -11.19 13.85 -24.76
CA GLU A 383 -11.16 12.41 -24.58
C GLU A 383 -9.74 11.83 -24.74
N LYS A 384 -9.04 12.21 -25.81
CA LYS A 384 -7.66 11.77 -26.05
C LYS A 384 -6.71 12.24 -24.95
N CYS A 385 -6.82 13.50 -24.53
CA CYS A 385 -5.97 14.05 -23.46
C CYS A 385 -6.21 13.33 -22.13
N ILE A 386 -7.47 13.06 -21.75
CA ILE A 386 -7.80 12.30 -20.53
C ILE A 386 -7.24 10.87 -20.63
N ALA A 387 -7.41 10.20 -21.77
CA ALA A 387 -6.89 8.85 -21.97
C ALA A 387 -5.35 8.80 -21.87
N ALA A 388 -4.65 9.68 -22.59
CA ALA A 388 -3.18 9.76 -22.59
C ALA A 388 -2.62 10.09 -21.19
N VAL A 389 -3.27 10.97 -20.43
CA VAL A 389 -2.94 11.25 -19.03
C VAL A 389 -3.06 10.00 -18.17
N CYS A 390 -4.15 9.25 -18.29
CA CYS A 390 -4.38 8.05 -17.49
C CYS A 390 -3.39 6.94 -17.85
N GLU A 391 -3.19 6.67 -19.14
CA GLU A 391 -2.22 5.68 -19.63
C GLU A 391 -0.78 6.02 -19.19
N THR A 392 -0.43 7.31 -19.18
CA THR A 392 0.87 7.78 -18.67
C THR A 392 1.01 7.55 -17.17
N LEU A 393 0.02 7.93 -16.36
CA LEU A 393 0.06 7.73 -14.91
C LEU A 393 0.10 6.24 -14.51
N ILE A 394 -0.57 5.36 -15.27
CA ILE A 394 -0.48 3.90 -15.09
C ILE A 394 0.93 3.40 -15.44
N LYS A 395 1.55 3.89 -16.52
CA LYS A 395 2.93 3.54 -16.90
C LYS A 395 3.97 4.04 -15.87
N SER A 396 3.76 5.22 -15.31
CA SER A 396 4.66 5.85 -14.34
C SER A 396 4.56 5.30 -12.91
N GLU A 397 3.59 4.44 -12.61
CA GLU A 397 3.33 3.95 -11.25
C GLU A 397 4.58 3.42 -10.52
N PRO A 398 5.39 2.49 -11.08
CA PRO A 398 6.51 1.91 -10.34
C PRO A 398 7.60 2.93 -10.00
N GLU A 399 7.78 3.96 -10.82
CA GLU A 399 8.77 5.02 -10.59
C GLU A 399 8.30 6.00 -9.52
N LEU A 400 7.03 6.43 -9.60
CA LEU A 400 6.38 7.28 -8.60
C LEU A 400 6.35 6.59 -7.22
N THR A 401 5.97 5.32 -7.18
CA THR A 401 6.03 4.46 -5.98
C THR A 401 7.47 4.37 -5.44
N ASN A 402 8.48 4.14 -6.28
CA ASN A 402 9.90 4.04 -5.87
C ASN A 402 10.53 5.35 -5.37
N TRP A 403 10.08 6.53 -5.82
CA TRP A 403 10.46 7.80 -5.19
C TRP A 403 9.73 7.99 -3.86
N ASP A 404 8.44 7.72 -3.82
CA ASP A 404 7.60 7.89 -2.63
C ASP A 404 8.01 6.97 -1.48
N SER A 405 8.44 5.73 -1.74
CA SER A 405 8.99 4.82 -0.72
C SER A 405 10.27 5.31 -0.02
N LYS A 406 10.84 6.45 -0.46
CA LYS A 406 12.05 7.06 0.13
C LYS A 406 11.78 8.36 0.88
N VAL A 407 10.72 9.09 0.52
CA VAL A 407 10.40 10.43 1.06
C VAL A 407 8.95 10.57 1.57
N GLY A 408 8.09 9.60 1.31
CA GLY A 408 6.71 9.49 1.75
C GLY A 408 6.45 8.14 2.40
N ASP A 409 5.38 7.44 1.99
CA ASP A 409 5.06 6.09 2.47
C ASP A 409 4.88 5.02 1.39
N GLY A 410 5.09 5.36 0.10
CA GLY A 410 5.13 4.40 -1.00
C GLY A 410 3.77 4.06 -1.60
N ASP A 411 2.78 4.95 -1.47
CA ASP A 411 1.44 4.80 -2.04
C ASP A 411 1.12 5.77 -3.20
N CYS A 412 2.00 6.75 -3.46
CA CYS A 412 1.71 7.81 -4.42
C CYS A 412 1.45 7.29 -5.85
N GLY A 413 2.30 6.39 -6.34
CA GLY A 413 2.14 5.81 -7.68
C GLY A 413 0.89 4.95 -7.81
N THR A 414 0.66 4.05 -6.85
CA THR A 414 -0.50 3.15 -6.85
C THR A 414 -1.81 3.93 -6.72
N THR A 415 -1.83 5.00 -5.92
CA THR A 415 -2.95 5.96 -5.85
C THR A 415 -3.27 6.60 -7.20
N PHE A 416 -2.26 7.07 -7.94
CA PHE A 416 -2.46 7.64 -9.28
C PHE A 416 -2.94 6.60 -10.29
N LYS A 417 -2.41 5.38 -10.25
CA LYS A 417 -2.85 4.25 -11.09
C LYS A 417 -4.32 3.91 -10.86
N THR A 418 -4.74 3.75 -9.60
CA THR A 418 -6.15 3.43 -9.27
C THR A 418 -7.11 4.55 -9.72
N ALA A 419 -6.70 5.83 -9.61
CA ALA A 419 -7.46 6.94 -10.17
C ALA A 419 -7.59 6.85 -11.70
N ALA A 420 -6.47 6.62 -12.39
CA ALA A 420 -6.40 6.55 -13.84
C ALA A 420 -7.19 5.35 -14.41
N GLU A 421 -7.13 4.19 -13.77
CA GLU A 421 -7.91 3.00 -14.13
C GLU A 421 -9.42 3.25 -13.98
N ALA A 422 -9.86 3.91 -12.91
CA ALA A 422 -11.26 4.29 -12.70
C ALA A 422 -11.74 5.33 -13.75
N ILE A 423 -10.92 6.35 -14.04
CA ILE A 423 -11.22 7.33 -15.08
C ILE A 423 -11.34 6.66 -16.46
N LEU A 424 -10.46 5.72 -16.82
CA LEU A 424 -10.51 4.99 -18.10
C LEU A 424 -11.70 4.03 -18.23
N VAL A 425 -12.37 3.68 -17.13
CA VAL A 425 -13.66 2.98 -17.14
C VAL A 425 -14.79 3.99 -17.37
N ASP A 426 -14.90 5.01 -16.53
CA ASP A 426 -16.02 5.97 -16.56
C ASP A 426 -16.02 6.82 -17.85
N LEU A 427 -14.85 7.17 -18.40
CA LEU A 427 -14.68 7.93 -19.64
C LEU A 427 -15.44 7.31 -20.82
N LYS A 428 -15.41 5.98 -20.94
CA LYS A 428 -15.99 5.24 -22.08
C LYS A 428 -17.52 5.26 -22.09
N ALA A 429 -18.15 5.41 -20.92
CA ALA A 429 -19.60 5.21 -20.75
C ALA A 429 -20.37 6.45 -20.27
N HIS A 430 -19.73 7.34 -19.50
CA HIS A 430 -20.45 8.34 -18.69
C HIS A 430 -20.00 9.79 -18.90
N TYR A 431 -18.81 10.04 -19.45
CA TYR A 431 -18.26 11.40 -19.45
C TYR A 431 -18.95 12.33 -20.47
N PRO A 432 -19.41 13.53 -20.03
CA PRO A 432 -20.17 14.46 -20.85
C PRO A 432 -19.23 15.34 -21.68
N LEU A 433 -18.37 14.72 -22.50
CA LEU A 433 -17.16 15.29 -23.11
C LEU A 433 -17.35 16.55 -23.98
N ASN A 434 -18.58 16.91 -24.37
CA ASN A 434 -18.89 18.18 -25.04
C ASN A 434 -19.06 19.36 -24.07
N ASP A 435 -19.17 19.09 -22.77
CA ASP A 435 -19.26 20.05 -21.67
C ASP A 435 -18.01 19.90 -20.76
N PRO A 436 -17.03 20.82 -20.89
CA PRO A 436 -15.86 20.85 -20.01
C PRO A 436 -16.18 21.00 -18.51
N THR A 437 -17.19 21.79 -18.16
CA THR A 437 -17.60 22.07 -16.78
C THR A 437 -18.09 20.82 -16.09
N LEU A 438 -18.94 20.03 -16.76
CA LEU A 438 -19.43 18.75 -16.28
C LEU A 438 -18.38 17.63 -16.42
N THR A 439 -17.50 17.67 -17.42
CA THR A 439 -16.41 16.69 -17.55
C THR A 439 -15.40 16.80 -16.40
N LEU A 440 -15.06 18.02 -15.95
CA LEU A 440 -14.26 18.21 -14.74
C LEU A 440 -14.97 17.69 -13.46
N ARG A 441 -16.31 17.70 -13.42
CA ARG A 441 -17.09 17.10 -12.32
C ARG A 441 -17.09 15.57 -12.38
N ALA A 442 -17.17 14.99 -13.57
CA ALA A 442 -17.08 13.55 -13.77
C ALA A 442 -15.70 13.01 -13.39
N LEU A 443 -14.63 13.71 -13.81
CA LEU A 443 -13.26 13.45 -13.35
C LEU A 443 -13.13 13.53 -11.82
N ALA A 444 -13.66 14.59 -11.19
CA ALA A 444 -13.62 14.75 -9.74
C ALA A 444 -14.36 13.62 -9.01
N ASP A 445 -15.48 13.14 -9.55
CA ASP A 445 -16.25 12.03 -8.99
C ASP A 445 -15.52 10.68 -9.13
N SER A 446 -14.96 10.38 -10.30
CA SER A 446 -14.13 9.18 -10.53
C SER A 446 -12.93 9.13 -9.57
N VAL A 447 -12.21 10.26 -9.41
CA VAL A 447 -11.08 10.35 -8.46
C VAL A 447 -11.57 10.19 -7.01
N ALA A 448 -12.64 10.87 -6.61
CA ALA A 448 -13.17 10.80 -5.24
C ALA A 448 -13.64 9.39 -4.82
N ARG A 449 -14.04 8.55 -5.78
CA ARG A 449 -14.43 7.14 -5.55
C ARG A 449 -13.27 6.14 -5.57
N SER A 450 -12.10 6.52 -6.07
CA SER A 450 -11.01 5.57 -6.39
C SER A 450 -9.68 5.89 -5.70
N ALA A 451 -9.35 7.17 -5.48
CA ALA A 451 -8.11 7.60 -4.86
C ALA A 451 -8.34 8.16 -3.45
N GLY A 452 -7.81 7.45 -2.46
CA GLY A 452 -7.73 7.94 -1.08
C GLY A 452 -6.56 8.91 -0.87
N GLY A 453 -6.19 9.07 0.40
CA GLY A 453 -5.02 9.84 0.82
C GLY A 453 -5.11 11.34 0.52
N THR A 454 -3.98 12.02 0.70
CA THR A 454 -3.90 13.48 0.46
C THR A 454 -3.96 13.79 -1.03
N SER A 455 -3.30 12.99 -1.87
CA SER A 455 -3.24 13.18 -3.32
C SER A 455 -4.61 13.13 -3.98
N GLY A 456 -5.43 12.11 -3.70
CA GLY A 456 -6.78 11.99 -4.26
C GLY A 456 -7.63 13.23 -3.93
N VAL A 457 -7.67 13.62 -2.65
CA VAL A 457 -8.43 14.79 -2.18
C VAL A 457 -7.95 16.10 -2.84
N LEU A 458 -6.64 16.31 -3.00
CA LEU A 458 -6.11 17.51 -3.68
C LEU A 458 -6.52 17.58 -5.15
N TYR A 459 -6.54 16.46 -5.89
CA TYR A 459 -7.04 16.45 -7.27
C TYR A 459 -8.55 16.66 -7.35
N VAL A 460 -9.35 16.10 -6.43
CA VAL A 460 -10.79 16.38 -6.33
C VAL A 460 -11.05 17.87 -6.10
N ILE A 461 -10.29 18.50 -5.19
CA ILE A 461 -10.33 19.95 -4.92
C ILE A 461 -9.98 20.76 -6.17
N PHE A 462 -8.89 20.41 -6.85
CA PHE A 462 -8.41 21.07 -8.07
C PHE A 462 -9.45 21.01 -9.21
N LEU A 463 -9.95 19.82 -9.51
CA LEU A 463 -10.96 19.58 -10.56
C LEU A 463 -12.28 20.28 -10.25
N THR A 464 -12.72 20.24 -8.98
CA THR A 464 -13.95 20.93 -8.53
C THR A 464 -13.81 22.45 -8.65
N ALA A 465 -12.69 23.03 -8.22
CA ALA A 465 -12.46 24.47 -8.31
C ALA A 465 -12.29 24.94 -9.77
N GLY A 466 -11.65 24.15 -10.63
CA GLY A 466 -11.61 24.40 -12.07
C GLY A 466 -13.00 24.37 -12.71
N SER A 467 -13.82 23.37 -12.39
CA SER A 467 -15.21 23.28 -12.83
C SER A 467 -16.05 24.48 -12.41
N LEU A 468 -15.98 24.89 -11.14
CA LEU A 468 -16.69 26.07 -10.63
C LEU A 468 -16.23 27.38 -11.30
N HIS A 469 -14.98 27.44 -11.75
CA HIS A 469 -14.52 28.57 -12.57
C HIS A 469 -15.16 28.55 -13.96
N LEU A 470 -15.14 27.42 -14.67
CA LEU A 470 -15.76 27.29 -16.00
C LEU A 470 -17.27 27.58 -15.96
N GLU A 471 -17.98 27.16 -14.91
CA GLU A 471 -19.40 27.49 -14.70
C GLU A 471 -19.67 29.00 -14.52
N SER A 472 -18.67 29.77 -14.10
CA SER A 472 -18.75 31.24 -13.99
C SER A 472 -18.40 31.98 -15.29
N CYS A 473 -17.86 31.28 -16.29
CA CYS A 473 -17.51 31.84 -17.59
C CYS A 473 -18.71 31.84 -18.55
N LYS A 474 -18.77 32.81 -19.46
CA LYS A 474 -19.83 32.87 -20.49
C LYS A 474 -19.60 31.92 -21.66
N GLU A 475 -18.33 31.71 -22.00
CA GLU A 475 -17.83 30.82 -23.05
C GLU A 475 -16.56 30.15 -22.51
N VAL A 476 -16.29 28.91 -22.94
CA VAL A 476 -15.12 28.14 -22.50
C VAL A 476 -14.01 28.26 -23.55
N ASP A 477 -13.27 29.37 -23.48
CA ASP A 477 -12.11 29.65 -24.32
C ASP A 477 -10.79 29.28 -23.61
N ALA A 478 -9.64 29.61 -24.22
CA ALA A 478 -8.32 29.38 -23.63
C ALA A 478 -8.10 30.17 -22.31
N SER A 479 -8.74 31.34 -22.16
CA SER A 479 -8.67 32.15 -20.94
C SER A 479 -9.45 31.50 -19.80
N ALA A 480 -10.64 30.96 -20.09
CA ALA A 480 -11.43 30.17 -19.15
C ALA A 480 -10.68 28.92 -18.68
N TRP A 481 -10.00 28.20 -19.57
CA TRP A 481 -9.15 27.05 -19.19
C TRP A 481 -7.95 27.44 -18.32
N ALA A 482 -7.21 28.51 -18.67
CA ALA A 482 -6.12 29.01 -17.83
C ALA A 482 -6.63 29.54 -16.47
N GLY A 483 -7.81 30.16 -16.46
CA GLY A 483 -8.54 30.56 -15.25
C GLY A 483 -8.94 29.37 -14.37
N ALA A 484 -9.43 28.29 -14.97
CA ALA A 484 -9.80 27.05 -14.27
C ALA A 484 -8.56 26.35 -13.68
N PHE A 485 -7.45 26.29 -14.43
CA PHE A 485 -6.18 25.77 -13.92
C PHE A 485 -5.68 26.59 -12.72
N ARG A 486 -5.68 27.92 -12.83
CA ARG A 486 -5.37 28.85 -11.74
C ARG A 486 -6.29 28.67 -10.53
N ALA A 487 -7.59 28.48 -10.73
CA ALA A 487 -8.56 28.23 -9.66
C ALA A 487 -8.28 26.91 -8.94
N GLY A 488 -7.98 25.84 -9.69
CA GLY A 488 -7.57 24.54 -9.16
C GLY A 488 -6.30 24.62 -8.29
N ILE A 489 -5.25 25.28 -8.80
CA ILE A 489 -4.00 25.50 -8.06
C ILE A 489 -4.24 26.34 -6.80
N SER A 490 -5.00 27.44 -6.92
CA SER A 490 -5.35 28.29 -5.77
C SER A 490 -6.11 27.51 -4.68
N ALA A 491 -6.95 26.54 -5.07
CA ALA A 491 -7.66 25.68 -4.13
C ALA A 491 -6.73 24.64 -3.46
N ILE A 492 -5.79 24.02 -4.21
CA ILE A 492 -4.72 23.18 -3.63
C ILE A 492 -3.93 23.98 -2.59
N GLN A 493 -3.47 25.18 -2.92
CA GLN A 493 -2.68 26.00 -1.99
C GLN A 493 -3.49 26.45 -0.77
N LYS A 494 -4.78 26.80 -0.95
CA LYS A 494 -5.66 27.24 0.14
C LYS A 494 -5.92 26.12 1.16
N TYR A 495 -6.16 24.89 0.71
CA TYR A 495 -6.58 23.80 1.60
C TYR A 495 -5.44 22.84 1.98
N GLY A 496 -4.44 22.69 1.13
CA GLY A 496 -3.22 21.91 1.40
C GLY A 496 -2.06 22.72 2.02
N GLY A 497 -2.15 24.05 2.06
CA GLY A 497 -1.17 24.95 2.71
C GLY A 497 0.17 25.14 1.98
N ALA A 498 0.51 24.25 1.05
CA ALA A 498 1.76 24.25 0.31
C ALA A 498 1.93 25.46 -0.65
N LYS A 499 3.19 25.81 -0.91
CA LYS A 499 3.61 26.93 -1.77
C LYS A 499 4.68 26.45 -2.75
N GLU A 500 5.10 27.32 -3.64
CA GLU A 500 6.37 27.12 -4.35
C GLU A 500 7.54 27.12 -3.36
N GLY A 501 8.54 26.28 -3.59
CA GLY A 501 9.60 25.95 -2.65
C GLY A 501 9.20 24.95 -1.55
N SER A 502 8.04 24.28 -1.66
CA SER A 502 7.52 23.38 -0.59
C SER A 502 7.67 21.89 -0.89
N ARG A 503 8.30 21.49 -1.99
CA ARG A 503 8.53 20.08 -2.38
C ARG A 503 7.22 19.28 -2.45
N THR A 504 6.33 19.72 -3.33
CA THR A 504 5.01 19.15 -3.59
C THR A 504 4.62 19.32 -5.07
N MET A 505 3.47 18.76 -5.48
CA MET A 505 2.82 19.05 -6.76
C MET A 505 2.71 20.56 -7.12
N VAL A 506 2.66 21.46 -6.12
CA VAL A 506 2.60 22.92 -6.34
C VAL A 506 3.85 23.44 -7.07
N ASP A 507 5.00 22.81 -6.85
CA ASP A 507 6.29 23.18 -7.46
C ASP A 507 6.39 22.85 -8.95
N ALA A 508 5.52 21.99 -9.49
CA ALA A 508 5.36 21.78 -10.92
C ALA A 508 4.17 22.58 -11.50
N LEU A 509 3.08 22.69 -10.74
CA LEU A 509 1.86 23.41 -11.14
C LEU A 509 2.08 24.92 -11.35
N LEU A 510 2.82 25.59 -10.46
CA LEU A 510 3.02 27.05 -10.54
C LEU A 510 3.94 27.49 -11.70
N PRO A 511 5.09 26.84 -11.97
CA PRO A 511 5.86 27.10 -13.19
C PRO A 511 5.04 26.87 -14.46
N SER A 512 4.27 25.78 -14.51
CA SER A 512 3.38 25.47 -15.63
C SER A 512 2.34 26.57 -15.87
N LEU A 513 1.67 27.05 -14.81
CA LEU A 513 0.72 28.16 -14.90
C LEU A 513 1.37 29.45 -15.43
N ARG A 514 2.61 29.76 -15.02
CA ARG A 514 3.33 30.94 -15.54
C ARG A 514 3.63 30.84 -17.04
N ALA A 515 3.91 29.64 -17.55
CA ALA A 515 4.13 29.42 -18.99
C ALA A 515 2.84 29.60 -19.83
N LEU A 516 1.65 29.43 -19.24
CA LEU A 516 0.37 29.76 -19.87
C LEU A 516 0.07 31.27 -19.88
N ASP A 517 0.68 32.04 -18.98
CA ASP A 517 0.49 33.49 -18.83
C ASP A 517 1.50 34.34 -19.64
N GLU A 518 2.36 33.72 -20.45
CA GLU A 518 3.32 34.45 -21.29
C GLU A 518 2.65 35.21 -22.47
N PRO A 519 3.15 36.40 -22.86
CA PRO A 519 2.58 37.17 -23.97
C PRO A 519 2.49 36.39 -25.29
N ALA A 520 1.30 36.38 -25.89
CA ALA A 520 0.96 35.47 -26.97
C ALA A 520 1.60 35.82 -28.33
N ALA A 521 2.50 34.94 -28.78
CA ALA A 521 2.89 34.77 -30.18
C ALA A 521 2.94 33.28 -30.61
N LYS A 522 2.39 32.39 -29.77
CA LYS A 522 2.53 30.93 -29.81
C LYS A 522 1.20 30.25 -30.16
N THR A 523 1.25 29.09 -30.79
CA THR A 523 0.10 28.19 -31.02
C THR A 523 -0.28 27.43 -29.75
N GLY A 524 -1.48 26.80 -29.74
CA GLY A 524 -1.92 25.99 -28.60
C GLY A 524 -0.98 24.83 -28.22
N ALA A 525 -0.37 24.17 -29.21
CA ALA A 525 0.61 23.11 -28.98
C ALA A 525 1.94 23.63 -28.41
N GLU A 526 2.40 24.80 -28.87
CA GLU A 526 3.61 25.45 -28.34
C GLU A 526 3.41 25.94 -26.89
N VAL A 527 2.21 26.44 -26.56
CA VAL A 527 1.83 26.82 -25.19
C VAL A 527 1.78 25.57 -24.28
N ALA A 528 1.17 24.48 -24.73
CA ALA A 528 1.15 23.22 -23.98
C ALA A 528 2.58 22.65 -23.77
N THR A 529 3.43 22.69 -24.80
CA THR A 529 4.83 22.27 -24.73
C THR A 529 5.64 23.13 -23.74
N ALA A 530 5.43 24.45 -23.73
CA ALA A 530 6.05 25.33 -22.75
C ALA A 530 5.59 25.03 -21.31
N ALA A 531 4.29 24.77 -21.12
CA ALA A 531 3.70 24.41 -19.84
C ALA A 531 4.19 23.05 -19.31
N ALA A 532 4.40 22.06 -20.18
CA ALA A 532 4.98 20.77 -19.85
C ALA A 532 6.46 20.88 -19.46
N LYS A 533 7.25 21.63 -20.26
CA LYS A 533 8.66 21.90 -19.94
C LYS A 533 8.80 22.58 -18.58
N ALA A 534 8.02 23.63 -18.31
CA ALA A 534 8.06 24.33 -17.03
C ALA A 534 7.64 23.43 -15.85
N ALA A 535 6.65 22.54 -16.05
CA ALA A 535 6.26 21.55 -15.04
C ALA A 535 7.39 20.57 -14.72
N GLN A 536 8.10 20.06 -15.75
CA GLN A 536 9.23 19.16 -15.60
C GLN A 536 10.43 19.84 -14.92
N GLU A 537 10.75 21.08 -15.29
CA GLU A 537 11.83 21.86 -14.64
C GLU A 537 11.51 22.13 -13.16
N GLY A 538 10.26 22.50 -12.84
CA GLY A 538 9.80 22.67 -11.47
C GLY A 538 9.82 21.37 -10.65
N ALA A 539 9.36 20.26 -11.25
CA ALA A 539 9.39 18.95 -10.62
C ALA A 539 10.81 18.43 -10.37
N GLU A 540 11.74 18.67 -11.29
CA GLU A 540 13.15 18.29 -11.14
C GLU A 540 13.83 19.12 -10.04
N ALA A 541 13.55 20.42 -9.95
CA ALA A 541 14.10 21.31 -8.93
C ALA A 541 13.77 20.87 -7.48
N THR A 542 12.68 20.11 -7.28
CA THR A 542 12.29 19.59 -5.96
C THR A 542 13.35 18.70 -5.30
N LYS A 543 14.25 18.08 -6.10
CA LYS A 543 15.43 17.32 -5.64
C LYS A 543 16.34 18.08 -4.71
N HIS A 544 16.38 19.41 -4.86
CA HIS A 544 17.28 20.31 -4.14
C HIS A 544 16.57 21.12 -3.04
N ILE A 545 15.27 20.88 -2.81
CA ILE A 545 14.52 21.46 -1.70
C ILE A 545 14.75 20.60 -0.44
N SER A 546 15.27 21.20 0.63
CA SER A 546 15.50 20.52 1.91
C SER A 546 14.18 19.97 2.46
N THR A 547 14.22 18.78 3.08
CA THR A 547 13.05 18.20 3.76
C THR A 547 12.55 19.10 4.90
N LYS A 548 13.41 19.94 5.51
CA LYS A 548 13.00 20.96 6.50
C LYS A 548 12.12 22.08 5.93
N GLN A 549 12.05 22.21 4.60
CA GLN A 549 11.20 23.14 3.87
C GLN A 549 10.00 22.44 3.20
N ALA A 550 9.98 21.09 3.23
CA ALA A 550 8.99 20.30 2.54
C ALA A 550 7.65 20.24 3.30
N PHE A 551 6.55 20.16 2.55
CA PHE A 551 5.21 19.93 3.08
C PHE A 551 4.79 18.46 2.98
N GLY A 552 3.80 18.06 3.77
CA GLY A 552 3.34 16.67 3.81
C GLY A 552 4.41 15.71 4.35
N ARG A 553 4.43 14.47 3.85
CA ARG A 553 5.28 13.39 4.39
C ARG A 553 6.77 13.64 4.17
N SER A 554 7.13 14.27 3.05
CA SER A 554 8.49 14.76 2.76
C SER A 554 9.07 15.67 3.85
N GLY A 555 8.22 16.31 4.67
CA GLY A 555 8.61 17.13 5.82
C GLY A 555 9.01 16.35 7.10
N TYR A 556 8.70 15.05 7.18
CA TYR A 556 9.07 14.20 8.33
C TYR A 556 10.41 13.48 8.16
N VAL A 557 11.00 13.56 6.97
CA VAL A 557 12.12 12.74 6.53
C VAL A 557 13.46 13.48 6.73
N GLY A 558 14.51 12.77 7.15
CA GLY A 558 15.85 13.34 7.31
C GLY A 558 16.44 13.78 5.97
N GLU A 559 17.23 14.87 5.95
CA GLU A 559 17.76 15.45 4.69
C GLU A 559 18.60 14.45 3.88
N GLU A 560 19.31 13.55 4.55
CA GLU A 560 20.08 12.44 3.96
C GLU A 560 19.23 11.48 3.12
N PHE A 561 17.94 11.28 3.47
CA PHE A 561 17.00 10.43 2.73
C PHE A 561 16.22 11.21 1.65
N GLY A 562 16.20 12.55 1.73
CA GLY A 562 15.52 13.42 0.79
C GLY A 562 16.41 14.01 -0.32
N THR A 563 17.73 13.83 -0.26
CA THR A 563 18.66 14.43 -1.23
C THR A 563 18.55 13.76 -2.61
N ASP A 564 18.55 14.55 -3.69
CA ASP A 564 18.51 14.14 -5.11
C ASP A 564 17.31 13.30 -5.58
N ILE A 565 16.31 13.09 -4.72
CA ILE A 565 15.04 12.41 -5.03
C ILE A 565 13.95 13.47 -5.32
N PRO A 566 13.27 13.43 -6.47
CA PRO A 566 12.23 14.41 -6.79
C PRO A 566 10.95 14.12 -6.00
N ASP A 567 10.10 15.12 -5.82
CA ASP A 567 8.77 14.94 -5.24
C ASP A 567 7.86 14.10 -6.17
N PRO A 568 7.30 12.97 -5.70
CA PRO A 568 6.40 12.14 -6.50
C PRO A 568 5.18 12.91 -7.03
N GLY A 569 4.61 13.82 -6.22
CA GLY A 569 3.48 14.64 -6.61
C GLY A 569 3.81 15.60 -7.75
N ALA A 570 4.97 16.27 -7.69
CA ALA A 570 5.47 17.14 -8.74
C ALA A 570 5.82 16.37 -10.02
N LYS A 571 6.42 15.18 -9.90
CA LYS A 571 6.71 14.31 -11.06
C LYS A 571 5.45 13.81 -11.73
N ALA A 572 4.43 13.40 -10.98
CA ALA A 572 3.13 13.05 -11.54
C ALA A 572 2.49 14.22 -12.31
N VAL A 573 2.61 15.45 -11.80
CA VAL A 573 2.17 16.67 -12.52
C VAL A 573 2.95 16.87 -13.82
N ALA A 574 4.28 16.79 -13.80
CA ALA A 574 5.09 16.92 -15.00
C ALA A 574 4.69 15.86 -16.06
N PHE A 575 4.49 14.61 -15.64
CA PHE A 575 4.08 13.53 -16.53
C PHE A 575 2.71 13.75 -17.18
N TRP A 576 1.67 14.15 -16.42
CA TRP A 576 0.35 14.35 -17.04
C TRP A 576 0.27 15.62 -17.90
N ILE A 577 1.02 16.68 -17.57
CA ILE A 577 1.07 17.87 -18.43
C ILE A 577 1.85 17.57 -19.72
N GLN A 578 2.91 16.77 -19.67
CA GLN A 578 3.61 16.29 -20.87
C GLN A 578 2.69 15.44 -21.76
N ALA A 579 1.91 14.51 -21.19
CA ALA A 579 0.97 13.69 -21.95
C ALA A 579 -0.08 14.53 -22.72
N ILE A 580 -0.52 15.67 -22.15
CA ILE A 580 -1.39 16.63 -22.84
C ILE A 580 -0.62 17.35 -23.96
N ALA A 581 0.59 17.83 -23.70
CA ALA A 581 1.41 18.52 -24.69
C ALA A 581 1.75 17.64 -25.91
N ASP A 582 2.08 16.37 -25.67
CA ASP A 582 2.34 15.38 -26.72
C ASP A 582 1.08 15.09 -27.53
N THR A 583 -0.07 14.94 -26.86
CA THR A 583 -1.38 14.73 -27.52
C THR A 583 -1.78 15.92 -28.40
N CYS A 584 -1.55 17.15 -27.94
CA CYS A 584 -1.79 18.37 -28.71
C CYS A 584 -0.81 18.52 -29.88
N SER A 585 0.46 18.15 -29.69
CA SER A 585 1.50 18.28 -30.73
C SER A 585 1.35 17.22 -31.83
N ALA A 586 0.96 15.99 -31.47
CA ALA A 586 0.69 14.91 -32.43
C ALA A 586 -0.53 15.18 -33.35
N ALA A 587 -1.33 16.22 -33.07
CA ALA A 587 -2.40 16.66 -33.97
C ALA A 587 -1.87 17.48 -35.18
N ALA A 588 -0.66 18.05 -35.10
CA ALA A 588 -0.08 18.92 -36.12
C ALA A 588 0.55 18.16 -37.32
N GLY A 589 -0.10 17.08 -37.78
CA GLY A 589 0.40 16.23 -38.86
C GLY A 589 0.49 16.95 -40.21
N ILE A 590 1.68 16.96 -40.81
CA ILE A 590 1.96 17.59 -42.12
C ILE A 590 1.24 16.84 -43.24
N CYS A 591 0.66 17.58 -44.19
CA CYS A 591 0.09 17.01 -45.42
C CYS A 591 1.20 16.77 -46.46
N CYS A 592 1.63 15.51 -46.61
CA CYS A 592 2.71 15.13 -47.53
C CYS A 592 2.18 14.42 -48.78
N TYR A 593 2.41 14.99 -49.96
CA TYR A 593 2.26 14.28 -51.25
C TYR A 593 3.34 14.69 -52.25
N ASP A 594 4.07 13.68 -52.74
CA ASP A 594 4.96 13.74 -53.91
C ASP A 594 4.62 12.51 -54.77
N CYS A 595 3.71 12.68 -55.74
CA CYS A 595 3.09 11.57 -56.46
C CYS A 595 3.55 11.48 -57.91
N SER A 596 4.57 10.66 -58.14
CA SER A 596 4.97 10.21 -59.48
C SER A 596 4.01 9.14 -60.01
N PHE A 597 3.14 9.49 -60.96
CA PHE A 597 2.16 8.56 -61.55
C PHE A 597 2.67 7.90 -62.85
N PRO A 598 2.74 6.55 -62.96
CA PRO A 598 3.15 5.87 -64.20
C PRO A 598 2.08 5.81 -65.30
N HIS A 599 0.81 6.12 -64.99
CA HIS A 599 -0.34 5.79 -65.84
C HIS A 599 -1.22 7.00 -66.20
N GLY A 600 -0.59 8.15 -66.47
CA GLY A 600 -1.23 9.34 -67.02
C GLY A 600 -0.95 10.61 -66.22
N SER A 601 -0.89 11.74 -66.91
CA SER A 601 -0.73 13.05 -66.28
C SER A 601 -2.06 13.54 -65.71
N PRO A 602 -2.15 13.96 -64.44
CA PRO A 602 -3.36 14.55 -63.89
C PRO A 602 -3.68 15.90 -64.54
N GLU A 603 -4.91 16.09 -65.00
CA GLU A 603 -5.41 17.41 -65.42
C GLU A 603 -5.86 18.24 -64.21
N TYR A 604 -5.28 19.43 -64.03
CA TYR A 604 -5.60 20.35 -62.94
C TYR A 604 -6.57 21.44 -63.41
N GLN A 605 -7.81 21.42 -62.93
CA GLN A 605 -8.76 22.51 -63.17
C GLN A 605 -8.73 23.53 -62.02
N GLY A 606 -8.36 24.78 -62.33
CA GLY A 606 -8.59 25.95 -61.47
C GLY A 606 -7.38 26.44 -60.66
N GLY A 607 -6.55 27.28 -61.28
CA GLY A 607 -5.64 28.19 -60.55
C GLY A 607 -4.39 27.56 -59.94
N VAL A 608 -3.98 26.37 -60.37
CA VAL A 608 -2.65 25.83 -60.06
C VAL A 608 -1.64 26.53 -60.97
N THR A 609 -0.57 27.09 -60.39
CA THR A 609 0.60 27.55 -61.14
C THR A 609 1.72 26.52 -61.03
N PHE A 610 2.74 26.63 -61.87
CA PHE A 610 3.91 25.75 -61.83
C PHE A 610 5.17 26.61 -61.75
N ASP A 611 6.14 26.17 -60.95
CA ASP A 611 7.46 26.83 -60.89
C ASP A 611 8.40 26.34 -62.00
N SER A 612 9.62 26.89 -62.05
CA SER A 612 10.62 26.61 -63.08
C SER A 612 11.07 25.16 -63.16
N ASN A 613 10.79 24.34 -62.14
CA ASN A 613 11.14 22.93 -62.09
C ASN A 613 9.95 22.02 -62.47
N GLY A 614 8.79 22.60 -62.81
CA GLY A 614 7.56 21.88 -63.12
C GLY A 614 6.77 21.42 -61.90
N THR A 615 7.09 21.91 -60.69
CA THR A 615 6.35 21.56 -59.47
C THR A 615 5.08 22.40 -59.37
N ALA A 616 3.95 21.74 -59.05
CA ALA A 616 2.65 22.37 -58.89
C ALA A 616 2.57 23.21 -57.60
N GLN A 617 2.11 24.44 -57.72
CA GLN A 617 1.95 25.43 -56.65
C GLN A 617 0.44 25.73 -56.48
N ALA A 618 -0.08 25.49 -55.27
CA ALA A 618 -1.50 25.68 -54.93
C ALA A 618 -1.63 26.26 -53.50
N SER A 619 -2.68 27.05 -53.25
CA SER A 619 -2.91 27.71 -51.97
C SER A 619 -3.75 26.88 -51.00
N ALA A 620 -3.55 27.06 -49.70
CA ALA A 620 -4.38 26.43 -48.67
C ALA A 620 -5.88 26.76 -48.87
N GLY A 621 -6.74 25.74 -48.81
CA GLY A 621 -8.18 25.85 -49.08
C GLY A 621 -8.60 25.73 -50.55
N GLN A 622 -7.66 25.64 -51.50
CA GLN A 622 -7.95 25.48 -52.92
C GLN A 622 -8.37 24.04 -53.26
N ARG A 623 -9.56 23.87 -53.87
CA ARG A 623 -10.07 22.55 -54.26
C ARG A 623 -9.43 22.05 -55.55
N LEU A 624 -8.66 20.97 -55.44
CA LEU A 624 -8.24 20.16 -56.59
C LEU A 624 -9.22 18.99 -56.80
N ARG A 625 -9.35 18.54 -58.05
CA ARG A 625 -10.18 17.38 -58.43
C ARG A 625 -9.39 16.57 -59.44
N PHE A 626 -9.27 15.26 -59.19
CA PHE A 626 -8.59 14.32 -60.06
C PHE A 626 -9.58 13.30 -60.61
N ALA A 627 -9.34 12.82 -61.83
CA ALA A 627 -9.98 11.63 -62.38
C ALA A 627 -8.89 10.56 -62.54
N VAL A 628 -9.12 9.37 -61.97
CA VAL A 628 -8.22 8.22 -62.08
C VAL A 628 -9.10 7.00 -62.36
N ASN A 629 -8.80 6.29 -63.44
CA ASN A 629 -9.51 5.07 -63.84
C ASN A 629 -8.72 3.83 -63.41
N ASP A 630 -9.41 2.69 -63.27
CA ASP A 630 -8.82 1.34 -63.13
C ASP A 630 -7.83 1.15 -61.96
N VAL A 631 -8.10 1.79 -60.81
CA VAL A 631 -7.33 1.58 -59.57
C VAL A 631 -7.75 0.27 -58.89
N THR A 632 -6.90 -0.76 -58.99
CA THR A 632 -7.16 -2.10 -58.41
C THR A 632 -6.58 -2.30 -57.01
N ARG A 633 -5.61 -1.48 -56.58
CA ARG A 633 -5.03 -1.49 -55.23
C ARG A 633 -4.44 -0.13 -54.88
N VAL A 634 -4.66 0.32 -53.64
CA VAL A 634 -4.00 1.48 -53.04
C VAL A 634 -3.13 1.00 -51.89
N THR A 635 -1.91 1.53 -51.79
CA THR A 635 -0.97 1.26 -50.68
C THR A 635 -0.55 2.60 -50.08
N TYR A 636 -0.43 2.68 -48.76
CA TYR A 636 -0.04 3.89 -48.04
C TYR A 636 1.29 3.65 -47.32
N GLU A 637 2.24 4.57 -47.46
CA GLU A 637 3.49 4.59 -46.70
C GLU A 637 3.60 5.91 -45.91
N PHE A 638 4.30 5.86 -44.78
CA PHE A 638 4.52 7.01 -43.90
C PHE A 638 6.02 7.24 -43.74
N LEU A 639 6.50 8.42 -44.14
CA LEU A 639 7.89 8.85 -43.94
C LEU A 639 8.01 9.70 -42.67
N ARG A 640 9.15 9.62 -41.99
CA ARG A 640 9.51 10.54 -40.89
C ARG A 640 10.11 11.84 -41.45
N THR A 641 10.07 12.92 -40.68
CA THR A 641 10.43 14.29 -41.09
C THR A 641 11.86 14.49 -41.59
N ASP A 642 12.76 13.55 -41.30
CA ASP A 642 14.22 13.71 -41.47
C ASP A 642 14.87 12.52 -42.22
N GLN A 643 14.06 11.67 -42.86
CA GLN A 643 14.54 10.49 -43.60
C GLN A 643 15.00 10.85 -45.04
N PRO A 644 16.27 10.62 -45.42
CA PRO A 644 16.74 10.87 -46.79
C PRO A 644 16.17 9.85 -47.79
N LYS A 645 15.85 10.31 -49.01
CA LYS A 645 15.30 9.47 -50.10
C LYS A 645 16.31 8.40 -50.54
N THR A 646 16.15 7.16 -50.11
CA THR A 646 16.80 5.99 -50.71
C THR A 646 16.08 5.59 -52.00
N SER A 647 16.76 5.72 -53.14
CA SER A 647 16.24 5.30 -54.45
C SER A 647 16.21 3.77 -54.57
N PHE A 648 15.02 3.17 -54.59
CA PHE A 648 14.87 1.74 -54.87
C PHE A 648 15.06 1.43 -56.36
N VAL A 649 15.93 0.46 -56.65
CA VAL A 649 15.91 -0.30 -57.90
C VAL A 649 14.90 -1.44 -57.73
N GLY A 650 14.05 -1.65 -58.72
CA GLY A 650 12.83 -2.47 -58.58
C GLY A 650 13.05 -3.99 -58.64
N ASN A 651 11.98 -4.71 -58.27
CA ASN A 651 11.74 -6.15 -58.44
C ASN A 651 12.76 -7.13 -57.81
N GLU A 652 12.50 -7.55 -56.56
CA GLU A 652 12.24 -8.97 -56.29
C GLU A 652 11.47 -9.17 -54.97
N SER A 653 10.62 -10.18 -54.89
CA SER A 653 9.75 -10.44 -53.74
C SER A 653 10.28 -11.59 -52.86
N LYS A 654 10.72 -11.30 -51.64
CA LYS A 654 10.95 -12.30 -50.59
C LYS A 654 10.50 -11.79 -49.22
N GLU A 655 9.81 -12.65 -48.49
CA GLU A 655 9.49 -12.43 -47.09
C GLU A 655 10.71 -12.69 -46.21
N ALA A 656 11.02 -11.77 -45.30
CA ALA A 656 11.90 -11.98 -44.16
C ALA A 656 11.43 -11.09 -43.02
N GLY A 657 11.28 -11.65 -41.82
CA GLY A 657 10.76 -10.91 -40.67
C GLY A 657 11.76 -9.88 -40.14
N CYS A 658 11.25 -8.76 -39.62
CA CYS A 658 12.06 -7.75 -38.95
C CYS A 658 11.61 -7.59 -37.49
N THR A 659 12.44 -8.07 -36.57
CA THR A 659 12.23 -7.93 -35.12
C THR A 659 12.56 -6.51 -34.70
N VAL A 660 11.56 -5.74 -34.25
CA VAL A 660 11.80 -4.38 -33.73
C VAL A 660 12.33 -4.46 -32.30
N GLN A 661 13.65 -4.36 -32.14
CA GLN A 661 14.25 -3.94 -30.87
C GLN A 661 13.95 -2.45 -30.67
N VAL A 662 13.44 -2.10 -29.49
CA VAL A 662 13.31 -0.71 -29.05
C VAL A 662 14.64 -0.27 -28.44
N VAL A 663 15.18 0.83 -28.94
CA VAL A 663 16.26 1.59 -28.29
C VAL A 663 15.76 3.03 -28.15
N GLU A 664 15.41 3.43 -26.94
CA GLU A 664 15.14 4.83 -26.61
C GLU A 664 16.48 5.56 -26.43
N GLY A 665 16.60 6.77 -26.99
CA GLY A 665 17.84 7.53 -26.98
C GLY A 665 17.63 8.99 -27.32
N ALA A 666 17.38 9.82 -26.31
CA ALA A 666 17.31 11.27 -26.45
C ALA A 666 18.70 11.88 -26.24
N GLY A 667 19.30 12.44 -27.30
CA GLY A 667 20.58 13.17 -27.20
C GLY A 667 21.23 13.43 -28.55
N THR A 668 21.80 14.61 -28.72
CA THR A 668 22.63 14.95 -29.88
C THR A 668 24.03 14.36 -29.71
N THR A 669 24.33 13.27 -30.44
CA THR A 669 25.65 12.64 -30.43
C THR A 669 26.16 12.45 -31.86
N THR A 670 27.34 13.00 -32.15
CA THR A 670 28.10 12.72 -33.38
C THR A 670 29.02 11.53 -33.16
N CYS A 671 28.91 10.50 -34.00
CA CYS A 671 29.86 9.38 -34.04
C CYS A 671 30.48 9.27 -35.44
N GLU A 672 31.79 9.45 -35.53
CA GLU A 672 32.59 9.02 -36.68
C GLU A 672 32.87 7.52 -36.56
N ALA A 673 33.15 6.85 -37.68
CA ALA A 673 33.40 5.40 -37.71
C ALA A 673 34.69 5.09 -38.49
N GLU A 674 35.76 4.78 -37.77
CA GLU A 674 36.91 4.05 -38.31
C GLU A 674 36.62 2.54 -38.32
N ASN A 675 37.17 1.82 -39.30
CA ASN A 675 37.10 0.36 -39.37
C ASN A 675 38.29 -0.27 -38.64
N ASP A 676 38.07 -1.35 -37.87
CA ASP A 676 38.98 -2.50 -37.91
C ASP A 676 38.37 -3.81 -37.34
N GLY A 677 39.01 -4.95 -37.63
CA GLY A 677 39.00 -6.16 -36.80
C GLY A 677 37.75 -7.06 -36.77
N GLY A 678 37.54 -7.89 -37.80
CA GLY A 678 36.47 -8.91 -37.84
C GLY A 678 36.80 -10.28 -37.21
N SER A 679 35.85 -11.23 -37.24
CA SER A 679 36.08 -12.68 -37.05
C SER A 679 34.91 -13.54 -37.56
N LEU A 680 35.18 -14.80 -37.96
CA LEU A 680 34.19 -15.78 -38.44
C LEU A 680 33.82 -16.80 -37.36
N ILE A 681 32.57 -17.29 -37.37
CA ILE A 681 32.17 -18.65 -36.92
C ILE A 681 31.14 -19.21 -37.93
N SER A 682 31.06 -20.54 -38.12
CA SER A 682 30.42 -21.17 -39.28
C SER A 682 29.72 -22.52 -39.02
N ALA A 683 28.61 -22.78 -39.75
CA ALA A 683 27.95 -24.09 -39.97
C ALA A 683 27.36 -24.79 -38.72
N SER A 684 26.44 -25.78 -38.78
CA SER A 684 25.79 -26.55 -39.88
C SER A 684 24.28 -26.74 -39.55
N SER A 685 23.41 -27.60 -40.11
CA SER A 685 23.46 -28.79 -41.00
C SER A 685 22.10 -28.96 -41.75
N VAL A 686 21.79 -30.14 -42.33
CA VAL A 686 20.56 -30.42 -43.12
C VAL A 686 20.04 -31.85 -42.91
N ALA A 687 18.71 -32.01 -42.80
CA ALA A 687 17.94 -33.25 -43.05
C ALA A 687 16.42 -32.92 -43.09
N SER A 688 15.48 -33.58 -43.78
CA SER A 688 15.38 -34.19 -45.11
C SER A 688 14.07 -35.02 -45.20
N MET A 689 12.98 -34.42 -45.74
CA MET A 689 11.91 -35.08 -46.53
C MET A 689 11.01 -36.19 -45.87
N PRO A 690 9.89 -36.65 -46.51
CA PRO A 690 9.32 -36.32 -47.84
C PRO A 690 7.81 -35.89 -47.87
N ALA A 691 7.33 -35.60 -49.09
CA ALA A 691 5.94 -35.24 -49.48
C ALA A 691 4.95 -36.44 -49.48
N GLN A 692 3.62 -36.28 -49.69
CA GLN A 692 2.89 -36.15 -50.99
C GLN A 692 1.34 -36.28 -50.75
N PRO A 693 0.40 -36.26 -51.75
CA PRO A 693 0.22 -35.40 -52.95
C PRO A 693 -1.29 -35.00 -53.23
N VAL A 694 -1.56 -34.37 -54.40
CA VAL A 694 -2.85 -34.15 -55.12
C VAL A 694 -3.99 -33.34 -54.44
N ASP A 695 -4.95 -32.73 -55.15
CA ASP A 695 -5.28 -32.80 -56.60
C ASP A 695 -5.65 -31.43 -57.21
N ALA A 696 -5.69 -31.34 -58.55
CA ALA A 696 -5.93 -30.08 -59.29
C ALA A 696 -6.92 -30.21 -60.45
N LYS A 697 -7.83 -29.23 -60.60
CA LYS A 697 -8.62 -28.99 -61.83
C LYS A 697 -8.81 -27.49 -62.05
N GLY A 698 -8.62 -27.03 -63.28
CA GLY A 698 -8.89 -25.66 -63.72
C GLY A 698 -10.14 -25.57 -64.60
N GLY A 699 -10.42 -24.36 -65.09
CA GLY A 699 -11.50 -24.05 -66.03
C GLY A 699 -11.56 -22.55 -66.30
N ASP A 700 -11.78 -22.16 -67.55
CA ASP A 700 -11.64 -20.77 -68.01
C ASP A 700 -12.83 -19.84 -67.70
N ALA A 701 -12.54 -18.55 -67.84
CA ALA A 701 -13.37 -17.38 -67.68
C ALA A 701 -14.85 -17.47 -68.13
N MET A 702 -15.73 -16.84 -67.33
CA MET A 702 -16.71 -15.90 -67.89
C MET A 702 -17.20 -14.87 -66.86
N ASN A 703 -17.78 -13.77 -67.38
CA ASN A 703 -18.33 -12.67 -66.58
C ASN A 703 -19.46 -13.14 -65.65
N SER A 704 -19.39 -12.75 -64.38
CA SER A 704 -20.58 -12.56 -63.54
C SER A 704 -20.37 -11.37 -62.61
N ALA A 705 -21.35 -10.48 -62.54
CA ALA A 705 -21.42 -9.47 -61.48
C ALA A 705 -22.16 -10.10 -60.29
N LEU A 706 -21.54 -10.07 -59.11
CA LEU A 706 -22.11 -10.65 -57.89
C LEU A 706 -22.14 -9.60 -56.77
N SER A 707 -23.35 -9.17 -56.42
CA SER A 707 -23.62 -8.29 -55.28
C SER A 707 -23.71 -9.10 -53.99
N GLY A 708 -22.55 -9.55 -53.47
CA GLY A 708 -22.44 -10.31 -52.22
C GLY A 708 -22.27 -9.41 -50.99
N GLU A 709 -22.66 -9.90 -49.81
CA GLU A 709 -22.53 -9.14 -48.54
C GLU A 709 -21.09 -9.15 -47.97
N SER A 710 -20.19 -9.98 -48.52
CA SER A 710 -18.79 -10.14 -48.09
C SER A 710 -17.95 -8.86 -48.18
N ASP A 711 -18.25 -7.98 -49.13
CA ASP A 711 -17.34 -6.89 -49.48
C ASP A 711 -17.34 -5.76 -48.41
N PHE A 712 -18.36 -5.75 -47.54
CA PHE A 712 -18.60 -4.67 -46.57
C PHE A 712 -18.09 -4.97 -45.15
N GLU A 713 -17.66 -6.20 -44.83
CA GLU A 713 -17.01 -6.51 -43.53
C GLU A 713 -15.68 -5.73 -43.35
N SER A 714 -15.10 -5.24 -44.44
CA SER A 714 -13.91 -4.37 -44.46
C SER A 714 -14.18 -2.91 -44.04
N CYS A 715 -15.43 -2.48 -43.92
CA CYS A 715 -15.80 -1.10 -43.60
C CYS A 715 -15.50 -0.78 -42.13
N ASN A 716 -14.33 -0.19 -41.87
CA ASN A 716 -13.81 0.04 -40.52
C ASN A 716 -14.77 0.90 -39.66
N PRO A 717 -15.38 0.35 -38.60
CA PRO A 717 -16.42 1.04 -37.81
C PRO A 717 -15.89 2.19 -36.95
N ARG A 718 -14.56 2.43 -36.92
CA ARG A 718 -13.95 3.63 -36.31
C ARG A 718 -13.75 4.78 -37.31
N ARG A 719 -14.02 4.59 -38.61
CA ARG A 719 -13.69 5.56 -39.69
C ARG A 719 -14.71 5.65 -40.83
N GLY A 720 -15.78 4.85 -40.84
CA GLY A 720 -16.79 4.87 -41.90
C GLY A 720 -18.18 4.44 -41.43
N THR A 721 -19.16 4.58 -42.32
CA THR A 721 -20.54 4.12 -42.13
C THR A 721 -21.12 3.67 -43.47
N VAL A 722 -21.87 2.57 -43.47
CA VAL A 722 -22.45 2.02 -44.71
C VAL A 722 -23.82 2.66 -44.97
N LEU A 723 -23.94 3.41 -46.08
CA LEU A 723 -25.20 3.97 -46.55
C LEU A 723 -25.78 3.13 -47.69
N SER A 724 -27.12 3.10 -47.79
CA SER A 724 -27.86 2.40 -48.85
C SER A 724 -28.65 3.42 -49.67
N HIS A 725 -28.44 3.46 -50.99
CA HIS A 725 -29.14 4.37 -51.89
C HIS A 725 -30.39 3.75 -52.51
N SER A 726 -31.30 4.60 -53.01
CA SER A 726 -32.62 4.22 -53.56
C SER A 726 -32.59 3.39 -54.85
N ASN A 727 -31.41 3.22 -55.46
CA ASN A 727 -31.13 2.32 -56.57
C ASN A 727 -30.66 0.92 -56.12
N GLY A 728 -30.55 0.66 -54.81
CA GLY A 728 -30.14 -0.61 -54.23
C GLY A 728 -28.62 -0.79 -54.01
N SER A 729 -27.78 0.18 -54.39
CA SER A 729 -26.33 0.09 -54.08
C SER A 729 -26.03 0.54 -52.65
N ARG A 730 -25.06 -0.14 -52.02
CA ARG A 730 -24.49 0.19 -50.70
C ARG A 730 -23.07 0.73 -50.89
N TYR A 731 -22.66 1.70 -50.07
CA TYR A 731 -21.30 2.25 -50.06
C TYR A 731 -20.80 2.43 -48.63
N CYS A 732 -19.53 2.09 -48.37
CA CYS A 732 -18.83 2.47 -47.14
C CYS A 732 -18.34 3.91 -47.29
N GLU A 733 -19.07 4.89 -46.76
CA GLU A 733 -18.66 6.29 -46.76
C GLU A 733 -17.76 6.56 -45.55
N CYS A 734 -16.60 7.18 -45.77
CA CYS A 734 -15.71 7.55 -44.67
C CYS A 734 -16.33 8.68 -43.86
N THR A 735 -16.56 8.48 -42.56
CA THR A 735 -17.11 9.48 -41.63
C THR A 735 -16.05 10.50 -41.18
N GLY A 736 -15.22 10.90 -42.13
CA GLY A 736 -14.32 12.04 -42.01
C GLY A 736 -14.90 13.22 -42.78
N ASP A 737 -15.63 14.10 -42.10
CA ASP A 737 -15.88 15.44 -42.64
C ASP A 737 -14.59 16.26 -42.53
N TRP A 738 -13.60 15.93 -43.37
CA TRP A 738 -12.26 16.53 -43.45
C TRP A 738 -12.28 17.98 -43.98
N ARG A 739 -13.34 18.75 -43.71
CA ARG A 739 -13.39 20.19 -44.02
C ARG A 739 -12.35 20.95 -43.21
N ASN A 740 -12.13 20.52 -41.96
CA ASN A 740 -11.20 21.11 -40.99
C ASN A 740 -10.49 19.99 -40.18
N PRO A 741 -9.26 19.58 -40.51
CA PRO A 741 -8.41 18.84 -39.58
C PRO A 741 -7.95 19.79 -38.45
N PRO A 742 -7.94 19.36 -37.17
CA PRO A 742 -7.73 20.27 -36.05
C PRO A 742 -6.26 20.71 -35.92
N THR A 743 -5.88 21.74 -36.70
CA THR A 743 -4.74 22.59 -36.35
C THR A 743 -5.08 23.37 -35.08
N CYS A 744 -4.07 23.72 -34.27
CA CYS A 744 -4.28 24.63 -33.13
C CYS A 744 -4.62 26.08 -33.58
N ASP A 745 -4.55 26.37 -34.89
CA ASP A 745 -4.67 27.71 -35.46
C ASP A 745 -6.08 28.06 -35.98
N GLU A 746 -7.00 27.09 -36.02
CA GLU A 746 -8.38 27.31 -36.50
C GLU A 746 -9.23 28.22 -35.59
N PHE A 747 -8.73 28.62 -34.42
CA PHE A 747 -9.26 29.73 -33.61
C PHE A 747 -9.01 31.10 -34.26
N SER A 748 -9.50 31.25 -35.49
CA SER A 748 -9.44 32.48 -36.31
C SER A 748 -10.08 33.71 -35.64
N TYR A 749 -10.94 33.51 -34.64
CA TYR A 749 -11.48 34.60 -33.80
C TYR A 749 -10.45 35.27 -32.87
N LEU A 750 -9.37 34.57 -32.48
CA LEU A 750 -8.43 35.08 -31.47
C LEU A 750 -7.67 36.32 -31.97
N LYS A 751 -7.30 36.34 -33.26
CA LYS A 751 -6.64 37.49 -33.92
C LYS A 751 -7.54 38.72 -34.03
N ALA A 752 -8.86 38.54 -34.11
CA ALA A 752 -9.82 39.64 -34.16
C ALA A 752 -10.01 40.31 -32.79
N VAL A 753 -10.21 39.51 -31.73
CA VAL A 753 -10.49 40.03 -30.37
C VAL A 753 -9.27 40.71 -29.76
N LEU A 754 -8.07 40.14 -29.94
CA LEU A 754 -6.79 40.72 -29.47
C LEU A 754 -6.49 42.11 -30.07
N THR A 755 -7.06 42.45 -31.23
CA THR A 755 -6.82 43.73 -31.90
C THR A 755 -7.63 44.90 -31.31
N ILE A 756 -8.75 44.65 -30.61
CA ILE A 756 -9.70 45.72 -30.23
C ILE A 756 -9.98 45.80 -28.72
N LEU A 757 -10.04 44.70 -27.96
CA LEU A 757 -10.43 44.76 -26.54
C LEU A 757 -9.27 44.89 -25.53
N GLY A 758 -8.02 44.80 -25.98
CA GLY A 758 -6.87 45.30 -25.20
C GLY A 758 -6.81 46.83 -25.10
N ALA A 759 -7.57 47.56 -25.93
CA ALA A 759 -7.38 49.00 -26.16
C ALA A 759 -8.14 49.94 -25.21
N LEU A 760 -9.09 49.46 -24.40
CA LEU A 760 -9.95 50.34 -23.56
C LEU A 760 -10.00 50.01 -22.06
N ALA A 761 -9.79 48.75 -21.66
CA ALA A 761 -9.80 48.37 -20.23
C ALA A 761 -8.58 48.93 -19.46
N THR A 762 -7.41 48.91 -20.10
CA THR A 762 -6.12 49.23 -19.48
C THR A 762 -5.94 50.72 -19.16
N VAL A 763 -6.60 51.61 -19.92
CA VAL A 763 -6.41 53.07 -19.79
C VAL A 763 -7.26 53.68 -18.68
N LEU A 764 -8.49 53.17 -18.43
CA LEU A 764 -9.41 53.77 -17.48
C LEU A 764 -9.33 53.19 -16.05
N SER A 765 -8.99 51.90 -15.89
CA SER A 765 -8.91 51.28 -14.55
C SER A 765 -7.74 51.82 -13.71
N ILE A 766 -6.61 52.13 -14.36
CA ILE A 766 -5.38 52.60 -13.70
C ILE A 766 -5.50 54.06 -13.22
N LEU A 767 -6.24 54.92 -13.93
CA LEU A 767 -6.31 56.36 -13.63
C LEU A 767 -7.22 56.75 -12.46
N PHE A 768 -8.20 55.91 -12.09
CA PHE A 768 -9.09 56.19 -10.95
C PHE A 768 -8.63 55.51 -9.65
N SER A 769 -8.25 54.22 -9.71
CA SER A 769 -7.92 53.42 -8.52
C SER A 769 -6.73 53.99 -7.72
N VAL A 770 -5.70 54.49 -8.42
CA VAL A 770 -4.51 55.08 -7.78
C VAL A 770 -4.82 56.41 -7.07
N ARG A 771 -5.71 57.24 -7.64
CA ARG A 771 -6.10 58.53 -7.04
C ARG A 771 -6.96 58.37 -5.79
N ALA A 772 -7.86 57.38 -5.77
CA ALA A 772 -8.66 57.07 -4.58
C ALA A 772 -7.80 56.56 -3.42
N PHE A 773 -6.90 55.60 -3.68
CA PHE A 773 -6.05 54.97 -2.67
C PHE A 773 -5.08 55.95 -2.00
N ILE A 774 -4.44 56.83 -2.79
CA ILE A 774 -3.50 57.83 -2.27
C ILE A 774 -4.19 58.89 -1.40
N LYS A 775 -5.46 59.24 -1.68
CA LYS A 775 -6.22 60.18 -0.86
C LYS A 775 -6.59 59.57 0.50
N SER A 776 -7.19 58.37 0.50
CA SER A 776 -7.59 57.66 1.72
C SER A 776 -6.44 57.51 2.74
N ARG A 777 -5.23 57.16 2.27
CA ARG A 777 -4.05 57.03 3.15
C ARG A 777 -3.48 58.35 3.70
N LYS A 778 -3.80 59.50 3.10
CA LYS A 778 -3.43 60.81 3.67
C LYS A 778 -4.43 61.25 4.74
N ASP A 779 -5.72 61.11 4.47
CA ASP A 779 -6.79 61.55 5.37
C ASP A 779 -6.79 60.68 6.65
N SER A 780 -6.62 59.37 6.53
CA SER A 780 -6.48 58.44 7.67
C SER A 780 -5.30 58.79 8.59
N LYS A 781 -4.11 59.09 8.03
CA LYS A 781 -2.95 59.50 8.86
C LYS A 781 -3.15 60.86 9.52
N ALA A 782 -3.90 61.78 8.91
CA ALA A 782 -4.17 63.09 9.48
C ALA A 782 -5.13 63.03 10.69
N GLU A 783 -6.04 62.03 10.74
CA GLU A 783 -7.01 61.92 11.83
C GLU A 783 -6.45 61.18 13.07
N THR A 784 -5.71 60.08 12.88
CA THR A 784 -5.09 59.35 14.01
C THR A 784 -4.13 60.23 14.81
N THR A 785 -3.36 61.09 14.13
CA THR A 785 -2.43 62.03 14.80
C THR A 785 -3.15 63.23 15.47
N ARG A 786 -4.44 63.45 15.21
CA ARG A 786 -5.25 64.48 15.91
C ARG A 786 -5.97 63.94 17.14
N LYS A 787 -6.37 62.67 17.16
CA LYS A 787 -7.11 62.06 18.28
C LYS A 787 -6.23 61.61 19.46
N ALA A 788 -4.92 61.55 19.29
CA ALA A 788 -3.96 61.18 20.35
C ALA A 788 -3.37 62.39 21.12
N GLY A 789 -3.92 63.60 20.96
CA GLY A 789 -3.28 64.86 21.39
C GLY A 789 -4.11 65.80 22.27
N ALA A 790 -5.25 65.35 22.83
CA ALA A 790 -6.12 66.20 23.65
C ALA A 790 -6.80 65.42 24.79
N SER A 791 -6.49 65.79 26.04
CA SER A 791 -7.23 65.60 27.32
C SER A 791 -7.88 64.22 27.64
N GLY A 792 -7.76 63.66 28.85
CA GLY A 792 -7.14 64.17 30.09
C GLY A 792 -8.09 64.09 31.29
N ASP A 793 -7.72 63.28 32.27
CA ASP A 793 -8.20 63.17 33.66
C ASP A 793 -9.65 62.76 34.03
N ASN A 794 -9.67 61.93 35.10
CA ASN A 794 -10.67 61.73 36.16
C ASN A 794 -11.91 60.80 36.01
N ASP A 795 -11.90 59.83 36.94
CA ASP A 795 -13.00 59.32 37.79
C ASP A 795 -14.05 58.28 37.30
N LYS A 796 -13.86 57.07 37.88
CA LYS A 796 -14.83 56.21 38.60
C LYS A 796 -15.61 55.06 37.92
N GLU A 797 -15.48 53.91 38.60
CA GLU A 797 -16.48 52.87 38.95
C GLU A 797 -17.19 52.08 37.82
N GLY A 798 -17.02 50.74 37.85
CA GLY A 798 -17.87 49.79 37.12
C GLY A 798 -17.20 48.47 36.72
N ASP A 799 -17.72 47.35 37.23
CA ASP A 799 -17.51 45.94 36.84
C ASP A 799 -17.55 45.65 35.31
N SER A 800 -17.02 44.54 34.78
CA SER A 800 -16.21 43.43 35.33
C SER A 800 -15.60 42.60 34.18
N ASP A 801 -14.63 41.73 34.50
CA ASP A 801 -13.98 40.71 33.65
C ASP A 801 -13.19 41.19 32.40
N GLY A 802 -12.01 40.65 32.11
CA GLY A 802 -11.27 39.63 32.88
C GLY A 802 -10.11 38.92 32.16
N ASP A 803 -9.61 39.45 31.04
CA ASP A 803 -8.70 38.70 30.15
C ASP A 803 -7.22 38.74 30.63
N VAL A 804 -6.87 37.84 31.55
CA VAL A 804 -5.54 37.79 32.18
C VAL A 804 -4.54 37.03 31.32
N THR A 805 -3.61 37.76 30.70
CA THR A 805 -2.46 37.18 29.99
C THR A 805 -1.44 36.57 30.96
N LEU A 806 -1.12 35.28 30.78
CA LEU A 806 -0.16 34.54 31.61
C LEU A 806 1.29 35.04 31.45
N SER A 807 1.90 35.49 32.55
CA SER A 807 3.32 35.86 32.64
C SER A 807 4.17 34.68 33.12
N VAL A 808 5.04 34.15 32.25
CA VAL A 808 5.93 33.03 32.58
C VAL A 808 7.25 33.56 33.16
N ASN A 809 7.50 33.30 34.45
CA ASN A 809 8.79 33.55 35.08
C ASN A 809 9.75 32.37 34.88
N VAL A 810 10.83 32.59 34.12
CA VAL A 810 11.89 31.59 33.91
C VAL A 810 12.97 31.74 34.98
N ILE A 811 13.13 30.73 35.83
CA ILE A 811 14.16 30.70 36.88
C ILE A 811 15.47 30.16 36.30
N HIS A 812 16.51 30.99 36.29
CA HIS A 812 17.83 30.63 35.76
C HIS A 812 18.68 29.92 36.84
N ILE A 813 18.89 28.60 36.70
CA ILE A 813 19.84 27.84 37.53
C ILE A 813 21.19 27.75 36.81
N GLY A 814 22.17 28.54 37.25
CA GLY A 814 23.50 28.61 36.65
C GLY A 814 24.53 27.69 37.32
N GLY A 815 24.79 26.51 36.73
CA GLY A 815 25.85 25.58 37.16
C GLY A 815 26.94 25.41 36.10
N LYS A 816 28.19 25.77 36.42
CA LYS A 816 29.34 25.66 35.49
C LYS A 816 29.90 24.23 35.43
N LEU A 817 29.90 23.62 34.26
CA LEU A 817 30.74 22.46 33.93
C LEU A 817 31.83 22.88 32.94
N ARG A 818 33.09 22.52 33.22
CA ARG A 818 34.24 22.79 32.35
C ARG A 818 34.47 21.59 31.42
N LEU A 819 34.65 21.87 30.13
CA LEU A 819 35.16 20.91 29.16
C LEU A 819 36.62 20.56 29.47
N GLY A 820 36.98 19.29 29.29
CA GLY A 820 38.35 18.79 29.31
C GLY A 820 38.61 17.91 28.08
N THR A 821 39.71 18.15 27.37
CA THR A 821 40.06 17.45 26.12
C THR A 821 40.75 16.11 26.38
N PRO A 822 40.58 15.09 25.50
CA PRO A 822 41.15 13.75 25.69
C PRO A 822 42.66 13.69 25.40
N GLY A 823 43.39 12.92 26.21
CA GLY A 823 44.84 12.73 26.11
C GLY A 823 45.26 11.25 26.14
N SER A 824 46.19 10.88 25.27
CA SER A 824 46.63 9.52 24.91
C SER A 824 47.18 8.59 26.02
N ARG A 825 46.82 7.30 25.90
CA ARG A 825 47.62 6.06 26.13
C ARG A 825 48.48 5.90 27.41
N GLY A 826 48.18 4.85 28.18
CA GLY A 826 49.09 4.16 29.12
C GLY A 826 48.73 2.66 29.26
N LYS A 827 49.67 1.79 29.65
CA LYS A 827 49.47 0.32 29.75
C LYS A 827 49.78 -0.23 31.17
N LEU A 828 48.87 -1.05 31.72
CA LEU A 828 49.11 -2.23 32.60
C LEU A 828 49.87 -1.97 33.95
N PRO A 829 50.00 -2.94 34.89
CA PRO A 829 49.62 -4.37 34.87
C PRO A 829 48.67 -4.81 36.02
N LEU A 830 48.56 -6.14 36.21
CA LEU A 830 47.66 -6.83 37.13
C LEU A 830 48.13 -6.83 38.61
N GLY A 831 47.20 -7.09 39.53
CA GLY A 831 47.45 -7.51 40.92
C GLY A 831 46.19 -8.13 41.54
N THR A 832 46.32 -9.14 42.41
CA THR A 832 45.20 -9.88 43.03
C THR A 832 45.20 -9.74 44.58
N PRO A 833 44.49 -10.55 45.40
CA PRO A 833 43.39 -10.06 46.22
C PRO A 833 43.66 -9.98 47.74
N GLY A 834 42.88 -9.19 48.49
CA GLY A 834 42.99 -9.22 49.97
C GLY A 834 42.07 -8.32 50.81
N SER A 835 41.04 -8.94 51.42
CA SER A 835 40.56 -8.73 52.80
C SER A 835 39.91 -7.42 53.32
N SER A 836 39.02 -7.63 54.30
CA SER A 836 38.53 -6.74 55.38
C SER A 836 37.41 -5.72 55.11
N LEU A 837 36.41 -5.77 56.01
CA LEU A 837 35.31 -4.81 56.21
C LEU A 837 35.77 -3.66 57.13
N PRO A 838 35.06 -2.52 57.16
CA PRO A 838 34.02 -2.36 58.19
C PRO A 838 32.69 -1.74 57.70
N GLN A 839 31.63 -1.88 58.50
CA GLN A 839 30.40 -1.07 58.39
C GLN A 839 30.65 0.36 58.92
N PRO A 840 29.68 1.30 58.77
CA PRO A 840 28.76 1.51 59.90
C PRO A 840 27.30 1.90 59.57
N SER A 841 26.44 1.68 60.59
CA SER A 841 25.25 2.47 60.98
C SER A 841 24.07 2.72 60.03
N LEU A 842 22.93 2.12 60.38
CA LEU A 842 21.58 2.68 60.23
C LEU A 842 21.39 3.93 61.12
N PRO A 843 20.39 4.78 60.81
CA PRO A 843 19.48 5.35 61.81
C PRO A 843 18.09 4.70 61.78
N THR A 844 17.38 4.73 62.89
CA THR A 844 16.02 4.18 63.08
C THR A 844 14.95 5.27 63.14
N ASP A 845 13.69 4.83 63.27
CA ASP A 845 12.49 5.59 63.71
C ASP A 845 11.95 6.64 62.70
N ALA A 846 10.80 6.51 62.05
CA ALA A 846 9.48 5.91 62.32
C ALA A 846 8.46 6.82 63.03
N SER A 847 7.51 7.35 62.26
CA SER A 847 6.17 7.76 62.70
C SER A 847 5.16 7.60 61.55
N ALA A 848 3.95 7.11 61.83
CA ALA A 848 3.06 6.51 60.83
C ALA A 848 1.93 7.42 60.30
N ASN A 849 1.15 6.86 59.35
CA ASN A 849 -0.21 7.23 58.92
C ASN A 849 -0.32 8.38 57.87
N PRO A 850 -1.42 8.43 57.08
CA PRO A 850 -1.64 7.55 55.92
C PRO A 850 -1.95 8.36 54.63
N PRO A 851 -2.13 7.75 53.43
CA PRO A 851 -2.26 8.54 52.20
C PRO A 851 -3.58 9.32 52.11
N LYS A 852 -3.54 10.44 51.39
CA LYS A 852 -4.71 11.04 50.75
C LYS A 852 -4.63 10.83 49.25
N GLU A 853 -5.66 10.22 48.70
CA GLU A 853 -5.92 10.23 47.25
C GLU A 853 -6.34 11.65 46.83
N THR A 854 -5.76 12.19 45.76
CA THR A 854 -6.54 12.75 44.65
C THR A 854 -5.66 12.99 43.43
N THR A 855 -6.18 12.54 42.28
CA THR A 855 -5.74 12.75 40.89
C THR A 855 -5.09 14.10 40.57
N LEU A 856 -3.97 14.05 39.84
CA LEU A 856 -4.00 14.26 38.38
C LEU A 856 -2.94 13.40 37.67
#